data_AF-W9IWP2-F1
#
_entry.id   AF-W9IWP2-F1
#
_cell.length_a   1.000
_cell.length_b   1.000
_cell.length_c   1.000
_cell.angle_alpha   90.00
_cell.angle_beta   90.00
_cell.angle_gamma   90.00
#
_symmetry.space_group_name_H-M   'P 1'
#
loop_
_entity.id
_entity.type
_entity.pdbx_description
1 polymer ?
#
loop_
_entity_poly.entity_id
_entity_poly.type
_entity_poly.pdbx_seq_one_letter_code
_entity_poly.pdbx_strand_id
1 'polypeptide(L)'
;MSSIQVEEDVYDVLVIGAGPCGLAISARLHEHTPAALFTDEEHRRFHWISKYGNKMPLKHVRSGKISPPKHAAKPQYKMLVLDADSDTWMGRWNRLFKMYDISHLRSPMLWHVDPLDRDALLAHAYANDRADELVEIRNCVGKEVSKHGRKKSGQRACGRRQEARVDINVRERNDYYNPSTSLFCDHCEKVAARYNLSSNMIRKEALQHLDYDEVKGISIDGEKLFTVTSNKVRRYARTVVLAVGPANVAKIPHIPSMPDGKLPQTCHSMHITEFPDPIVKARIAAKRTTNILVVGGGLTSAQLTDLAIRKGVTKVWHVMRGPLRIKHFDVGLEWMGKFKNAKQAQFYYADSDDERIEMIKEARGGGSITPVFHKRLKKHLLTKKLELFTETSLVDAQFDADNGTWSVQTNPPIDMPAMDYMYFATGIQTDFSSLPYLQTILEKYPIEGRGGFPCINNDLMWNDDVPLFMMGRLAALRLGPAAPNLGGAQVGAERIAWAIEDRVARPGDDEGEDYRKGYLSGHGNMYSSLACYIAPPPGSFSWTSLLRTKPQTLPITNTKEVRSLSFFHHVVAPVLSGPFDGSFWTYFVVQMAQSEPAARHAVLAISSLFESFEPTKESVADEFAIMHYNKAIGILTHDTKPCIDTVLLVCTLFICIEFLRGNQEAAITHASHGVQLLNSAGHKSRLSNTFAQMSIFPLFFVDEGAEFPLLQGDEGADLKNPVFYTISEAQNALEHLCIRVIRLVRDGNPYRLEVTDEPLQEWMFDEQAEAKQDLEAWEFAFERFRSRRGFAEREDTPTLAVITRHRLMKIWIVNCFRRGEMGYDGMKEDFITIVDCARKAAENLEAQHATPGKFMFDTGFNPMLHFTIFKCRYLALRVEALSLMRRLSSQQEALWNATLLYDMSRRIIEVEHGIDLSEDYDLYDERLPPDENRVRGFFFREGPEAESVIWDKNAETVYFLMGHPEGGVMFRKEYVRNKDLVSDCGQTFWM
;
A
#
# COMPACT_ATOMS: atom_id res chain seq x y z
N MET A 1 -24.78 17.79 -44.74
CA MET A 1 -24.69 17.32 -43.35
C MET A 1 -25.77 18.06 -42.57
N SER A 2 -26.85 17.39 -42.18
CA SER A 2 -27.91 18.00 -41.36
C SER A 2 -27.28 18.57 -40.11
N SER A 3 -27.53 19.84 -39.80
CA SER A 3 -27.10 20.46 -38.54
C SER A 3 -27.58 19.58 -37.38
N ILE A 4 -26.65 18.97 -36.62
CA ILE A 4 -26.98 18.27 -35.38
C ILE A 4 -27.75 19.26 -34.50
N GLN A 5 -28.90 18.84 -33.98
CA GLN A 5 -29.70 19.67 -33.09
C GLN A 5 -28.88 19.97 -31.83
N VAL A 6 -28.86 21.22 -31.40
CA VAL A 6 -28.17 21.66 -30.17
C VAL A 6 -29.23 21.93 -29.11
N GLU A 7 -29.03 21.35 -27.93
CA GLU A 7 -29.81 21.63 -26.72
C GLU A 7 -28.91 22.43 -25.79
N GLU A 8 -29.30 23.67 -25.48
CA GLU A 8 -28.49 24.61 -24.70
C GLU A 8 -28.57 24.36 -23.19
N ASP A 9 -29.52 23.54 -22.76
CA ASP A 9 -29.66 23.12 -21.37
C ASP A 9 -28.42 22.36 -20.88
N VAL A 10 -27.91 22.79 -19.72
CA VAL A 10 -26.81 22.11 -19.01
C VAL A 10 -27.39 21.08 -18.05
N TYR A 11 -26.93 19.83 -18.16
CA TYR A 11 -27.24 18.75 -17.23
C TYR A 11 -26.21 18.69 -16.11
N ASP A 12 -26.63 18.33 -14.89
CA ASP A 12 -25.68 18.11 -13.79
C ASP A 12 -24.90 16.81 -14.02
N VAL A 13 -25.63 15.75 -14.39
CA VAL A 13 -25.06 14.41 -14.59
C VAL A 13 -25.63 13.79 -15.86
N LEU A 14 -24.74 13.37 -16.76
CA LEU A 14 -25.11 12.63 -17.96
C LEU A 14 -24.48 11.23 -17.92
N VAL A 15 -25.32 10.19 -17.91
CA VAL A 15 -24.88 8.79 -17.85
C VAL A 15 -24.93 8.17 -19.25
N ILE A 16 -23.85 7.56 -19.69
CA ILE A 16 -23.77 6.84 -20.96
C ILE A 16 -23.89 5.34 -20.69
N GLY A 17 -25.05 4.78 -21.03
CA GLY A 17 -25.42 3.38 -20.92
C GLY A 17 -26.56 3.15 -19.93
N ALA A 18 -27.65 2.53 -20.37
CA ALA A 18 -28.83 2.19 -19.57
C ALA A 18 -28.83 0.71 -19.11
N GLY A 19 -27.63 0.12 -18.95
CA GLY A 19 -27.45 -1.23 -18.42
C GLY A 19 -27.44 -1.29 -16.88
N PRO A 20 -26.99 -2.41 -16.28
CA PRO A 20 -26.96 -2.55 -14.83
C PRO A 20 -26.11 -1.49 -14.12
N CYS A 21 -24.98 -1.11 -14.70
CA CYS A 21 -24.12 -0.05 -14.16
C CYS A 21 -24.85 1.31 -14.17
N GLY A 22 -25.48 1.67 -15.29
CA GLY A 22 -26.24 2.91 -15.42
C GLY A 22 -27.40 2.98 -14.44
N LEU A 23 -28.17 1.89 -14.31
CA LEU A 23 -29.28 1.84 -13.35
C LEU A 23 -28.79 1.94 -11.91
N ALA A 24 -27.69 1.26 -11.57
CA ALA A 24 -27.11 1.32 -10.23
C ALA A 24 -26.65 2.75 -9.85
N ILE A 25 -25.94 3.46 -10.74
CA ILE A 25 -25.51 4.84 -10.45
C ILE A 25 -26.71 5.81 -10.41
N SER A 26 -27.66 5.70 -11.34
CA SER A 26 -28.85 6.55 -11.33
C SER A 26 -29.70 6.33 -10.08
N ALA A 27 -29.91 5.08 -9.66
CA ALA A 27 -30.60 4.77 -8.41
C ALA A 27 -29.83 5.29 -7.19
N ARG A 28 -28.50 5.09 -7.17
CA ARG A 28 -27.67 5.51 -6.04
C ARG A 28 -27.64 7.03 -5.85
N LEU A 29 -27.63 7.80 -6.93
CA LEU A 29 -27.69 9.27 -6.88
C LEU A 29 -29.02 9.77 -6.28
N HIS A 30 -30.11 9.02 -6.43
CA HIS A 30 -31.43 9.33 -5.85
C HIS A 30 -31.67 8.71 -4.46
N GLU A 31 -30.85 7.74 -4.03
CA GLU A 31 -30.98 7.12 -2.71
C GLU A 31 -30.30 7.96 -1.62
N HIS A 32 -31.09 8.38 -0.64
CA HIS A 32 -30.67 9.20 0.51
C HIS A 32 -29.96 8.37 1.60
N THR A 33 -30.42 7.14 1.81
CA THR A 33 -29.97 6.23 2.87
C THR A 33 -29.60 4.87 2.27
N PRO A 34 -28.47 4.80 1.53
CA PRO A 34 -28.06 3.56 0.87
C PRO A 34 -27.60 2.53 1.91
N ALA A 35 -27.56 1.28 1.49
CA ALA A 35 -27.04 0.17 2.27
C ALA A 35 -25.55 0.39 2.59
N ALA A 36 -25.14 -0.03 3.79
CA ALA A 36 -23.74 -0.11 4.14
C ALA A 36 -23.06 -1.25 3.36
N LEU A 37 -22.47 -0.94 2.21
CA LEU A 37 -21.67 -1.88 1.43
C LEU A 37 -20.32 -2.20 2.07
N PHE A 38 -19.83 -1.30 2.93
CA PHE A 38 -18.57 -1.43 3.65
C PHE A 38 -18.79 -1.49 5.16
N THR A 39 -18.00 -2.33 5.81
CA THR A 39 -17.95 -2.38 7.27
C THR A 39 -17.13 -1.22 7.84
N ASP A 40 -17.29 -0.90 9.12
CA ASP A 40 -16.45 0.08 9.81
C ASP A 40 -14.97 -0.34 9.91
N GLU A 41 -14.67 -1.63 9.78
CA GLU A 41 -13.29 -2.14 9.64
C GLU A 41 -12.79 -1.99 8.21
N GLU A 42 -13.61 -2.27 7.20
CA GLU A 42 -13.31 -1.97 5.80
C GLU A 42 -13.36 -0.50 5.46
N HIS A 43 -13.94 0.37 6.31
CA HIS A 43 -13.82 1.85 6.40
C HIS A 43 -12.52 2.28 7.12
N ARG A 44 -11.80 1.30 7.66
CA ARG A 44 -10.50 1.49 8.32
C ARG A 44 -9.29 0.85 7.63
N ARG A 45 -9.50 -0.13 6.73
CA ARG A 45 -8.56 -0.65 5.69
C ARG A 45 -8.18 0.03 4.31
N PHE A 46 -9.06 0.41 3.38
CA PHE A 46 -8.79 0.97 2.04
C PHE A 46 -8.78 2.51 1.83
N HIS A 47 -7.61 3.11 1.54
CA HIS A 47 -7.34 4.58 1.40
C HIS A 47 -8.42 5.48 0.82
N TRP A 48 -9.10 4.99 -0.21
CA TRP A 48 -10.06 5.74 -0.98
C TRP A 48 -11.43 5.95 -0.27
N ILE A 49 -11.84 5.10 0.67
CA ILE A 49 -13.19 5.21 1.30
C ILE A 49 -13.22 6.34 2.37
N SER A 50 -12.17 6.53 3.17
CA SER A 50 -12.09 7.50 4.30
C SER A 50 -12.16 8.94 3.87
N LYS A 51 -11.87 9.24 2.60
CA LYS A 51 -12.17 10.55 2.00
C LYS A 51 -13.62 10.95 2.25
N TYR A 52 -14.53 9.97 2.27
CA TYR A 52 -15.96 10.17 2.48
C TYR A 52 -16.39 10.08 3.96
N GLY A 53 -15.51 9.66 4.87
CA GLY A 53 -15.67 9.74 6.32
C GLY A 53 -17.07 9.33 6.84
N ASN A 54 -17.73 10.24 7.57
CA ASN A 54 -19.08 10.04 8.12
C ASN A 54 -20.22 10.29 7.12
N LYS A 55 -19.90 10.55 5.84
CA LYS A 55 -20.92 10.72 4.80
C LYS A 55 -21.50 9.37 4.38
N MET A 56 -20.73 8.28 4.46
CA MET A 56 -21.16 6.93 4.09
C MET A 56 -21.89 6.18 5.22
N PRO A 57 -22.91 5.34 4.90
CA PRO A 57 -23.44 4.37 5.84
C PRO A 57 -22.46 3.23 6.06
N LEU A 58 -22.24 2.87 7.34
CA LEU A 58 -21.26 1.87 7.74
C LEU A 58 -21.85 0.79 8.63
N LYS A 59 -21.53 -0.46 8.32
CA LYS A 59 -21.91 -1.61 9.15
C LYS A 59 -20.83 -1.87 10.20
N HIS A 60 -21.14 -1.69 11.48
CA HIS A 60 -20.20 -1.94 12.56
C HIS A 60 -19.98 -3.44 12.80
N VAL A 61 -18.77 -3.94 12.61
CA VAL A 61 -18.47 -5.39 12.69
C VAL A 61 -18.80 -5.98 14.06
N ARG A 62 -18.53 -5.24 15.15
CA ARG A 62 -18.73 -5.73 16.52
C ARG A 62 -20.17 -5.69 17.01
N SER A 63 -20.93 -4.67 16.60
CA SER A 63 -22.29 -4.44 17.12
C SER A 63 -23.39 -4.83 16.13
N GLY A 64 -23.04 -5.03 14.85
CA GLY A 64 -23.99 -5.22 13.76
C GLY A 64 -24.81 -3.97 13.41
N LYS A 65 -24.66 -2.86 14.16
CA LYS A 65 -25.40 -1.62 13.94
C LYS A 65 -24.95 -0.95 12.64
N ILE A 66 -25.90 -0.35 11.92
CA ILE A 66 -25.63 0.47 10.73
C ILE A 66 -25.64 1.94 11.18
N SER A 67 -24.54 2.65 10.93
CA SER A 67 -24.48 4.10 11.14
C SER A 67 -25.17 4.81 9.97
N PRO A 68 -26.15 5.69 10.22
CA PRO A 68 -26.79 6.46 9.15
C PRO A 68 -25.84 7.56 8.62
N PRO A 69 -26.00 7.97 7.34
CA PRO A 69 -25.25 9.11 6.79
C PRO A 69 -25.62 10.41 7.53
N LYS A 70 -24.62 11.28 7.80
CA LYS A 70 -24.82 12.53 8.57
C LYS A 70 -25.69 13.60 7.89
N HIS A 71 -25.97 13.48 6.58
CA HIS A 71 -26.73 14.48 5.83
C HIS A 71 -27.92 13.81 5.12
N ALA A 72 -29.14 14.25 5.42
CA ALA A 72 -30.37 13.67 4.90
C ALA A 72 -30.83 14.27 3.54
N ALA A 73 -30.44 15.50 3.21
CA ALA A 73 -30.84 16.18 1.99
C ALA A 73 -29.78 16.03 0.90
N LYS A 74 -30.12 15.34 -0.20
CA LYS A 74 -29.29 15.26 -1.40
C LYS A 74 -29.74 16.31 -2.43
N PRO A 75 -28.82 16.83 -3.27
CA PRO A 75 -29.20 17.67 -4.40
C PRO A 75 -30.10 16.89 -5.35
N GLN A 76 -31.13 17.54 -5.91
CA GLN A 76 -31.87 16.98 -7.02
C GLN A 76 -31.07 17.26 -8.30
N TYR A 77 -30.52 16.22 -8.92
CA TYR A 77 -29.73 16.35 -10.13
C TYR A 77 -30.61 16.42 -11.37
N LYS A 78 -30.35 17.39 -12.25
CA LYS A 78 -30.84 17.35 -13.64
C LYS A 78 -30.04 16.29 -14.40
N MET A 79 -30.61 15.09 -14.50
CA MET A 79 -29.95 13.90 -15.05
C MET A 79 -30.52 13.47 -16.41
N LEU A 80 -29.64 12.97 -17.29
CA LEU A 80 -30.02 12.30 -18.53
C LEU A 80 -29.22 11.01 -18.71
N VAL A 81 -29.84 10.00 -19.31
CA VAL A 81 -29.20 8.73 -19.65
C VAL A 81 -29.25 8.52 -21.16
N LEU A 82 -28.12 8.26 -21.79
CA LEU A 82 -28.03 7.94 -23.22
C LEU A 82 -27.70 6.46 -23.40
N ASP A 83 -28.46 5.74 -24.20
CA ASP A 83 -28.16 4.34 -24.53
C ASP A 83 -28.30 4.09 -26.04
N ALA A 84 -27.30 3.41 -26.62
CA ALA A 84 -27.25 3.19 -28.06
C ALA A 84 -28.30 2.18 -28.54
N ASP A 85 -28.74 1.26 -27.67
CA ASP A 85 -29.57 0.11 -28.01
C ASP A 85 -31.06 0.35 -27.69
N SER A 86 -31.37 1.09 -26.62
CA SER A 86 -32.72 1.19 -26.05
C SER A 86 -33.07 2.56 -25.48
N ASP A 87 -34.36 2.85 -25.33
CA ASP A 87 -34.93 3.95 -24.55
C ASP A 87 -35.51 3.47 -23.21
N THR A 88 -35.17 2.24 -22.81
CA THR A 88 -35.61 1.60 -21.56
C THR A 88 -34.43 1.01 -20.82
N TRP A 89 -34.52 1.00 -19.49
CA TRP A 89 -33.53 0.34 -18.63
C TRP A 89 -33.36 -1.13 -19.01
N MET A 90 -32.13 -1.60 -18.95
CA MET A 90 -31.77 -3.01 -19.18
C MET A 90 -32.11 -3.51 -20.60
N GLY A 91 -32.41 -2.64 -21.57
CA GLY A 91 -32.92 -3.04 -22.89
C GLY A 91 -32.02 -4.03 -23.63
N ARG A 92 -30.73 -3.72 -23.78
CA ARG A 92 -29.75 -4.66 -24.39
C ARG A 92 -29.61 -5.95 -23.58
N TRP A 93 -29.60 -5.83 -22.25
CA TRP A 93 -29.46 -6.96 -21.33
C TRP A 93 -30.63 -7.94 -21.48
N ASN A 94 -31.86 -7.44 -21.38
CA ASN A 94 -33.09 -8.21 -21.54
C ASN A 94 -33.17 -8.87 -22.92
N ARG A 95 -32.79 -8.13 -23.99
CA ARG A 95 -32.71 -8.67 -25.35
C ARG A 95 -31.76 -9.86 -25.44
N LEU A 96 -30.53 -9.73 -24.91
CA LEU A 96 -29.53 -10.79 -24.97
C LEU A 96 -29.91 -12.00 -24.09
N PHE A 97 -30.43 -11.77 -22.89
CA PHE A 97 -30.88 -12.86 -22.01
C PHE A 97 -32.03 -13.66 -22.63
N LYS A 98 -32.99 -12.97 -23.26
CA LYS A 98 -34.06 -13.61 -24.03
C LYS A 98 -33.52 -14.36 -25.25
N MET A 99 -32.60 -13.74 -26.01
CA MET A 99 -31.99 -14.36 -27.19
C MET A 99 -31.30 -15.69 -26.86
N TYR A 100 -30.58 -15.74 -25.74
CA TYR A 100 -29.84 -16.93 -25.31
C TYR A 100 -30.63 -17.87 -24.41
N ASP A 101 -31.91 -17.59 -24.17
CA ASP A 101 -32.78 -18.39 -23.32
C ASP A 101 -32.15 -18.66 -21.93
N ILE A 102 -31.60 -17.59 -21.34
CA ILE A 102 -30.96 -17.63 -20.02
C ILE A 102 -32.04 -17.52 -18.96
N SER A 103 -32.33 -18.63 -18.29
CA SER A 103 -33.39 -18.68 -17.28
C SER A 103 -32.98 -18.13 -15.92
N HIS A 104 -31.70 -18.24 -15.56
CA HIS A 104 -31.18 -17.81 -14.25
C HIS A 104 -29.85 -17.09 -14.42
N LEU A 105 -29.60 -16.13 -13.53
CA LEU A 105 -28.32 -15.41 -13.50
C LEU A 105 -27.20 -16.34 -13.02
N ARG A 106 -25.97 -15.98 -13.38
CA ARG A 106 -24.76 -16.56 -12.77
C ARG A 106 -24.43 -15.90 -11.43
N SER A 107 -24.80 -14.63 -11.29
CA SER A 107 -24.53 -13.84 -10.08
C SER A 107 -25.34 -14.35 -8.88
N PRO A 108 -24.77 -14.29 -7.67
CA PRO A 108 -25.49 -14.56 -6.43
C PRO A 108 -26.47 -13.43 -6.09
N MET A 109 -27.38 -13.67 -5.13
CA MET A 109 -28.44 -12.73 -4.74
C MET A 109 -27.91 -11.36 -4.30
N LEU A 110 -26.77 -11.33 -3.61
CA LEU A 110 -26.16 -10.09 -3.11
C LEU A 110 -25.61 -9.16 -4.21
N TRP A 111 -25.57 -9.62 -5.47
CA TRP A 111 -25.08 -8.84 -6.60
C TRP A 111 -26.27 -8.34 -7.44
N HIS A 112 -26.83 -7.20 -7.04
CA HIS A 112 -27.95 -6.54 -7.72
C HIS A 112 -27.67 -5.05 -7.98
N VAL A 113 -28.66 -4.27 -8.40
CA VAL A 113 -28.50 -2.83 -8.72
C VAL A 113 -29.07 -1.90 -7.64
N ASP A 114 -29.93 -2.42 -6.77
CA ASP A 114 -30.58 -1.66 -5.70
C ASP A 114 -29.57 -1.12 -4.67
N PRO A 115 -29.54 0.20 -4.42
CA PRO A 115 -28.69 0.80 -3.39
C PRO A 115 -29.31 0.78 -1.99
N LEU A 116 -30.61 0.50 -1.82
CA LEU A 116 -31.33 0.65 -0.54
C LEU A 116 -30.89 -0.35 0.52
N ASP A 117 -30.86 -1.64 0.16
CA ASP A 117 -30.55 -2.73 1.07
C ASP A 117 -29.69 -3.76 0.33
N ARG A 118 -28.68 -4.31 1.03
CA ARG A 118 -27.82 -5.38 0.54
C ARG A 118 -28.59 -6.66 0.26
N ASP A 119 -29.68 -6.89 0.99
CA ASP A 119 -30.50 -8.09 0.86
C ASP A 119 -31.78 -7.78 0.04
N ALA A 120 -31.85 -6.64 -0.67
CA ALA A 120 -33.06 -6.15 -1.34
C ALA A 120 -33.66 -7.13 -2.35
N LEU A 121 -32.82 -7.78 -3.16
CA LEU A 121 -33.31 -8.77 -4.13
C LEU A 121 -33.88 -10.03 -3.44
N LEU A 122 -33.30 -10.43 -2.31
CA LEU A 122 -33.81 -11.55 -1.51
C LEU A 122 -35.13 -11.17 -0.84
N ALA A 123 -35.19 -10.00 -0.23
CA ALA A 123 -36.41 -9.45 0.37
C ALA A 123 -37.53 -9.33 -0.68
N HIS A 124 -37.20 -8.86 -1.89
CA HIS A 124 -38.14 -8.79 -3.02
C HIS A 124 -38.67 -10.17 -3.42
N ALA A 125 -37.82 -11.20 -3.46
CA ALA A 125 -38.24 -12.56 -3.77
C ALA A 125 -39.27 -13.07 -2.75
N TYR A 126 -39.01 -12.88 -1.45
CA TYR A 126 -39.94 -13.29 -0.39
C TYR A 126 -41.21 -12.45 -0.36
N ALA A 127 -41.11 -11.13 -0.50
CA ALA A 127 -42.26 -10.22 -0.44
C ALA A 127 -43.26 -10.41 -1.60
N ASN A 128 -42.87 -11.12 -2.65
CA ASN A 128 -43.72 -11.42 -3.80
C ASN A 128 -44.00 -12.92 -3.94
N ASP A 129 -43.67 -13.73 -2.93
CA ASP A 129 -43.87 -15.19 -2.92
C ASP A 129 -43.16 -15.93 -4.07
N ARG A 130 -41.97 -15.47 -4.47
CA ARG A 130 -41.16 -16.00 -5.59
C ARG A 130 -39.87 -16.69 -5.14
N ALA A 131 -39.81 -17.16 -3.89
CA ALA A 131 -38.62 -17.81 -3.34
C ALA A 131 -38.31 -19.17 -4.01
N ASP A 132 -39.29 -19.78 -4.67
CA ASP A 132 -39.16 -21.01 -5.46
C ASP A 132 -38.36 -20.81 -6.76
N GLU A 133 -38.23 -19.56 -7.23
CA GLU A 133 -37.38 -19.19 -8.36
C GLU A 133 -35.88 -19.09 -8.01
N LEU A 134 -35.52 -19.31 -6.75
CA LEU A 134 -34.14 -19.25 -6.27
C LEU A 134 -33.46 -20.61 -6.36
N VAL A 135 -32.37 -20.69 -7.12
CA VAL A 135 -31.61 -21.93 -7.29
C VAL A 135 -30.35 -21.92 -6.44
N GLU A 136 -30.23 -22.89 -5.52
CA GLU A 136 -29.05 -23.03 -4.65
C GLU A 136 -27.77 -23.26 -5.47
N ILE A 137 -26.72 -22.49 -5.15
CA ILE A 137 -25.38 -22.70 -5.70
C ILE A 137 -24.70 -23.82 -4.90
N ARG A 138 -24.87 -25.06 -5.36
CA ARG A 138 -24.33 -26.24 -4.67
C ARG A 138 -22.80 -26.23 -4.61
N ASN A 139 -22.25 -26.82 -3.55
CA ASN A 139 -20.80 -27.05 -3.35
C ASN A 139 -19.93 -25.79 -3.22
N CYS A 140 -20.51 -24.61 -2.99
CA CYS A 140 -19.75 -23.40 -2.65
C CYS A 140 -19.91 -22.99 -1.17
N VAL A 141 -21.04 -23.33 -0.54
CA VAL A 141 -21.35 -23.05 0.87
C VAL A 141 -21.22 -24.31 1.74
N GLY A 142 -20.67 -24.19 2.95
CA GLY A 142 -20.58 -25.32 3.88
C GLY A 142 -20.00 -24.98 5.26
N LYS A 143 -19.96 -25.99 6.14
CA LYS A 143 -19.59 -25.82 7.56
C LYS A 143 -18.12 -25.47 7.72
N GLU A 144 -17.84 -24.46 8.54
CA GLU A 144 -16.47 -24.09 8.89
C GLU A 144 -15.80 -25.22 9.68
N VAL A 145 -14.74 -25.81 9.12
CA VAL A 145 -13.97 -26.87 9.77
C VAL A 145 -12.92 -26.21 10.66
N SER A 146 -12.98 -26.46 11.98
CA SER A 146 -12.04 -25.89 12.94
C SER A 146 -10.58 -26.32 12.64
N LYS A 147 -9.60 -25.53 13.07
CA LYS A 147 -8.15 -25.88 12.98
C LYS A 147 -7.88 -27.27 13.59
N HIS A 148 -8.62 -27.62 14.65
CA HIS A 148 -8.62 -28.94 15.27
C HIS A 148 -9.23 -30.03 14.38
N GLY A 149 -10.34 -29.73 13.68
CA GLY A 149 -10.98 -30.62 12.72
C GLY A 149 -10.09 -30.95 11.52
N ARG A 150 -9.35 -29.96 10.99
CA ARG A 150 -8.35 -30.15 9.92
C ARG A 150 -7.18 -31.04 10.35
N LYS A 151 -6.68 -30.87 11.58
CA LYS A 151 -5.60 -31.72 12.13
C LYS A 151 -6.05 -33.17 12.34
N LYS A 152 -7.34 -33.39 12.63
CA LYS A 152 -7.94 -34.72 12.84
C LYS A 152 -8.31 -35.44 11.54
N SER A 153 -8.66 -34.70 10.47
CA SER A 153 -8.98 -35.28 9.15
C SER A 153 -7.74 -35.64 8.33
N GLY A 154 -6.59 -35.00 8.58
CA GLY A 154 -5.32 -35.29 7.90
C GLY A 154 -4.78 -36.72 8.12
N GLN A 155 -5.29 -37.46 9.10
CA GLN A 155 -4.93 -38.86 9.35
C GLN A 155 -5.84 -39.88 8.62
N ARG A 156 -6.89 -39.44 7.91
CA ARG A 156 -7.83 -40.35 7.22
C ARG A 156 -8.30 -39.77 5.87
N ALA A 157 -7.49 -39.87 4.83
CA ALA A 157 -8.00 -39.75 3.45
C ALA A 157 -7.10 -40.45 2.42
N CYS A 158 -7.22 -41.77 2.34
CA CYS A 158 -7.06 -42.50 1.07
C CYS A 158 -8.45 -42.57 0.42
N GLY A 159 -8.70 -41.84 -0.67
CA GLY A 159 -9.93 -42.03 -1.45
C GLY A 159 -10.31 -40.89 -2.41
N ARG A 160 -10.60 -41.27 -3.66
CA ARG A 160 -11.00 -40.46 -4.83
C ARG A 160 -12.31 -39.64 -4.67
N ARG A 161 -12.35 -38.63 -3.81
CA ARG A 161 -13.36 -37.56 -3.91
C ARG A 161 -12.64 -36.23 -3.93
N GLN A 162 -12.81 -35.51 -5.03
CA GLN A 162 -12.38 -34.12 -5.17
C GLN A 162 -13.12 -33.33 -4.08
N GLU A 163 -12.48 -33.11 -2.92
CA GLU A 163 -13.05 -32.38 -1.80
C GLU A 163 -13.38 -30.97 -2.29
N ALA A 164 -14.67 -30.64 -2.36
CA ALA A 164 -15.10 -29.28 -2.61
C ALA A 164 -14.49 -28.39 -1.52
N ARG A 165 -13.56 -27.52 -1.90
CA ARG A 165 -13.04 -26.47 -1.02
C ARG A 165 -14.20 -25.55 -0.69
N VAL A 166 -14.78 -25.74 0.49
CA VAL A 166 -15.84 -24.91 1.02
C VAL A 166 -15.22 -23.63 1.55
N ASP A 167 -15.34 -22.54 0.78
CA ASP A 167 -14.76 -21.23 1.12
C ASP A 167 -15.81 -20.20 1.58
N ILE A 168 -17.11 -20.51 1.46
CA ILE A 168 -18.23 -19.65 1.93
C ILE A 168 -18.88 -20.25 3.19
N ASN A 169 -19.09 -19.40 4.20
CA ASN A 169 -19.65 -19.80 5.48
C ASN A 169 -21.15 -20.12 5.36
N VAL A 170 -21.64 -21.14 6.08
CA VAL A 170 -23.08 -21.49 6.13
C VAL A 170 -23.97 -20.31 6.53
N ARG A 171 -23.47 -19.37 7.34
CA ARG A 171 -24.22 -18.17 7.74
C ARG A 171 -24.61 -17.28 6.55
N GLU A 172 -23.86 -17.33 5.47
CA GLU A 172 -24.09 -16.54 4.26
C GLU A 172 -24.91 -17.31 3.22
N ARG A 173 -25.41 -18.51 3.54
CA ARG A 173 -26.09 -19.40 2.59
C ARG A 173 -27.16 -18.70 1.74
N ASN A 174 -27.97 -17.85 2.35
CA ASN A 174 -29.09 -17.17 1.69
C ASN A 174 -28.63 -16.18 0.61
N ASP A 175 -27.39 -15.69 0.69
CA ASP A 175 -26.82 -14.77 -0.29
C ASP A 175 -26.38 -15.51 -1.57
N TYR A 176 -26.16 -16.83 -1.49
CA TYR A 176 -25.61 -17.66 -2.56
C TYR A 176 -26.64 -18.55 -3.25
N TYR A 177 -27.73 -17.90 -3.69
CA TYR A 177 -28.69 -18.43 -4.64
C TYR A 177 -28.58 -17.68 -5.97
N ASN A 178 -28.88 -18.36 -7.07
CA ASN A 178 -29.05 -17.71 -8.36
C ASN A 178 -30.54 -17.36 -8.56
N PRO A 179 -30.89 -16.07 -8.74
CA PRO A 179 -32.26 -15.69 -9.07
C PRO A 179 -32.58 -16.06 -10.52
N SER A 180 -33.86 -16.29 -10.80
CA SER A 180 -34.34 -16.32 -12.17
C SER A 180 -34.11 -14.95 -12.86
N THR A 181 -34.01 -14.97 -14.18
CA THR A 181 -33.92 -13.75 -14.99
C THR A 181 -35.17 -12.88 -14.81
N SER A 182 -36.36 -13.51 -14.73
CA SER A 182 -37.63 -12.79 -14.55
C SER A 182 -37.68 -12.06 -13.21
N LEU A 183 -37.28 -12.72 -12.13
CA LEU A 183 -37.22 -12.13 -10.79
C LEU A 183 -36.25 -10.94 -10.75
N PHE A 184 -35.08 -11.09 -11.37
CA PHE A 184 -34.10 -10.00 -11.43
C PHE A 184 -34.59 -8.81 -12.25
N CYS A 185 -35.23 -9.03 -13.41
CA CYS A 185 -35.80 -7.96 -14.22
C CYS A 185 -36.90 -7.20 -13.47
N ASP A 186 -37.83 -7.91 -12.83
CA ASP A 186 -38.89 -7.32 -12.00
C ASP A 186 -38.30 -6.49 -10.83
N HIS A 187 -37.24 -6.98 -10.20
CA HIS A 187 -36.53 -6.20 -9.18
C HIS A 187 -35.90 -4.91 -9.75
N CYS A 188 -35.23 -4.96 -10.91
CA CYS A 188 -34.71 -3.76 -11.57
C CYS A 188 -35.80 -2.74 -11.93
N GLU A 189 -36.97 -3.21 -12.38
CA GLU A 189 -38.13 -2.36 -12.66
C GLU A 189 -38.65 -1.69 -11.39
N LYS A 190 -38.72 -2.42 -10.27
CA LYS A 190 -39.09 -1.84 -8.97
C LYS A 190 -38.07 -0.83 -8.46
N VAL A 191 -36.76 -1.07 -8.67
CA VAL A 191 -35.71 -0.08 -8.35
C VAL A 191 -35.92 1.19 -9.18
N ALA A 192 -36.10 1.07 -10.49
CA ALA A 192 -36.35 2.22 -11.36
C ALA A 192 -37.62 2.99 -10.95
N ALA A 193 -38.70 2.28 -10.63
CA ALA A 193 -39.94 2.88 -10.15
C ALA A 193 -39.77 3.59 -8.80
N ARG A 194 -39.05 2.99 -7.84
CA ARG A 194 -38.85 3.55 -6.49
C ARG A 194 -38.17 4.93 -6.53
N TYR A 195 -37.19 5.09 -7.41
CA TYR A 195 -36.43 6.33 -7.55
C TYR A 195 -36.92 7.24 -8.69
N ASN A 196 -38.12 6.98 -9.22
CA ASN A 196 -38.70 7.75 -10.34
C ASN A 196 -37.76 7.87 -11.56
N LEU A 197 -37.00 6.81 -11.85
CA LEU A 197 -36.08 6.74 -13.01
C LEU A 197 -36.86 6.36 -14.27
N SER A 198 -37.85 7.19 -14.62
CA SER A 198 -38.77 6.94 -15.72
C SER A 198 -38.09 6.91 -17.09
N SER A 199 -38.74 6.29 -18.07
CA SER A 199 -38.22 6.12 -19.44
C SER A 199 -37.94 7.44 -20.15
N ASN A 200 -38.60 8.54 -19.77
CA ASN A 200 -38.35 9.88 -20.32
C ASN A 200 -36.92 10.40 -20.05
N MET A 201 -36.23 9.87 -19.02
CA MET A 201 -34.84 10.20 -18.70
C MET A 201 -33.86 9.46 -19.62
N ILE A 202 -34.29 8.40 -20.30
CA ILE A 202 -33.45 7.58 -21.18
C ILE A 202 -33.70 7.98 -22.63
N ARG A 203 -32.64 8.26 -23.36
CA ARG A 203 -32.69 8.53 -24.80
C ARG A 203 -31.96 7.44 -25.56
N LYS A 204 -32.65 6.88 -26.56
CA LYS A 204 -32.02 5.97 -27.53
C LYS A 204 -31.11 6.76 -28.48
N GLU A 205 -29.89 6.97 -28.03
CA GLU A 205 -28.87 7.83 -28.63
C GLU A 205 -27.48 7.21 -28.40
N ALA A 206 -26.67 7.15 -29.45
CA ALA A 206 -25.30 6.66 -29.38
C ALA A 206 -24.33 7.84 -29.23
N LEU A 207 -23.49 7.81 -28.20
CA LEU A 207 -22.41 8.77 -28.03
C LEU A 207 -21.43 8.68 -29.20
N GLN A 208 -21.15 9.81 -29.84
CA GLN A 208 -20.21 9.90 -30.97
C GLN A 208 -18.95 10.67 -30.61
N HIS A 209 -19.06 11.71 -29.77
CA HIS A 209 -17.95 12.58 -29.42
C HIS A 209 -18.14 13.20 -28.03
N LEU A 210 -17.03 13.34 -27.32
CA LEU A 210 -16.94 13.97 -26.00
C LEU A 210 -15.78 14.96 -25.99
N ASP A 211 -16.02 16.17 -25.51
CA ASP A 211 -15.02 17.20 -25.25
C ASP A 211 -15.30 17.85 -23.89
N TYR A 212 -14.29 18.46 -23.26
CA TYR A 212 -14.38 19.12 -21.98
C TYR A 212 -13.62 20.45 -22.01
N ASP A 213 -14.36 21.55 -22.12
CA ASP A 213 -13.78 22.88 -22.29
C ASP A 213 -14.79 23.99 -21.94
N GLU A 214 -14.36 25.24 -21.98
CA GLU A 214 -15.27 26.38 -21.90
C GLU A 214 -16.09 26.47 -23.19
N VAL A 215 -17.42 26.49 -23.05
CA VAL A 215 -18.36 26.55 -24.16
C VAL A 215 -18.91 27.96 -24.29
N LYS A 216 -18.49 28.67 -25.34
CA LYS A 216 -18.91 30.05 -25.60
C LYS A 216 -20.44 30.18 -25.64
N GLY A 217 -20.97 31.02 -24.75
CA GLY A 217 -22.41 31.32 -24.65
C GLY A 217 -23.22 30.34 -23.79
N ILE A 218 -22.60 29.29 -23.27
CA ILE A 218 -23.24 28.31 -22.36
C ILE A 218 -22.54 28.31 -20.99
N SER A 219 -21.21 28.30 -20.98
CA SER A 219 -20.41 28.37 -19.75
C SER A 219 -20.66 29.68 -19.00
N ILE A 220 -20.92 29.57 -17.70
CA ILE A 220 -21.02 30.70 -16.78
C ILE A 220 -19.70 30.82 -15.98
N ASP A 221 -19.18 32.03 -15.80
CA ASP A 221 -17.97 32.32 -15.01
C ASP A 221 -16.72 31.50 -15.39
N GLY A 222 -16.57 31.17 -16.68
CA GLY A 222 -15.43 30.39 -17.18
C GLY A 222 -15.48 28.91 -16.79
N GLU A 223 -16.63 28.39 -16.36
CA GLU A 223 -16.78 26.97 -16.03
C GLU A 223 -16.58 26.09 -17.28
N LYS A 224 -15.82 25.01 -17.13
CA LYS A 224 -15.69 24.00 -18.18
C LYS A 224 -16.87 23.04 -18.13
N LEU A 225 -17.40 22.70 -19.31
CA LEU A 225 -18.52 21.78 -19.46
C LEU A 225 -18.15 20.67 -20.43
N PHE A 226 -18.74 19.50 -20.25
CA PHE A 226 -18.71 18.47 -21.27
C PHE A 226 -19.61 18.85 -22.43
N THR A 227 -19.05 18.91 -23.63
CA THR A 227 -19.83 18.87 -24.86
C THR A 227 -20.06 17.40 -25.24
N VAL A 228 -21.29 16.94 -25.07
CA VAL A 228 -21.70 15.55 -25.33
C VAL A 228 -22.44 15.50 -26.66
N THR A 229 -21.80 14.97 -27.70
CA THR A 229 -22.42 14.85 -29.03
C THR A 229 -22.84 13.41 -29.28
N SER A 230 -24.15 13.20 -29.40
CA SER A 230 -24.73 11.92 -29.84
C SER A 230 -24.96 11.92 -31.35
N ASN A 231 -25.41 10.78 -31.88
CA ASN A 231 -25.85 10.66 -33.27
C ASN A 231 -27.10 11.48 -33.62
N LYS A 232 -27.70 12.20 -32.66
CA LYS A 232 -28.90 13.03 -32.87
C LYS A 232 -28.73 14.46 -32.38
N VAL A 233 -28.19 14.63 -31.18
CA VAL A 233 -28.21 15.91 -30.44
C VAL A 233 -26.86 16.17 -29.80
N ARG A 234 -26.47 17.45 -29.74
CA ARG A 234 -25.37 17.95 -28.91
C ARG A 234 -25.94 18.60 -27.65
N ARG A 235 -25.43 18.20 -26.49
CA ARG A 235 -25.83 18.70 -25.17
C ARG A 235 -24.62 19.05 -24.32
N TYR A 236 -24.87 19.71 -23.19
CA TYR A 236 -23.84 20.11 -22.25
C TYR A 236 -24.07 19.47 -20.88
N ALA A 237 -22.99 19.06 -20.21
CA ALA A 237 -23.08 18.47 -18.88
C ALA A 237 -21.93 18.90 -17.98
N ARG A 238 -22.18 19.07 -16.68
CA ARG A 238 -21.14 19.31 -15.68
C ARG A 238 -20.33 18.04 -15.41
N THR A 239 -20.99 16.89 -15.39
CA THR A 239 -20.38 15.57 -15.13
C THR A 239 -20.87 14.53 -16.13
N VAL A 240 -19.98 13.62 -16.54
CA VAL A 240 -20.33 12.47 -17.40
C VAL A 240 -19.91 11.16 -16.74
N VAL A 241 -20.78 10.14 -16.76
CA VAL A 241 -20.49 8.78 -16.28
C VAL A 241 -20.56 7.78 -17.43
N LEU A 242 -19.44 7.12 -17.76
CA LEU A 242 -19.36 6.07 -18.77
C LEU A 242 -19.67 4.70 -18.16
N ALA A 243 -20.93 4.27 -18.31
CA ALA A 243 -21.47 2.96 -17.91
C ALA A 243 -21.69 2.05 -19.13
N VAL A 244 -20.77 2.09 -20.10
CA VAL A 244 -20.88 1.52 -21.46
C VAL A 244 -20.65 0.00 -21.57
N GLY A 245 -20.66 -0.72 -20.45
CA GLY A 245 -20.47 -2.18 -20.43
C GLY A 245 -19.09 -2.60 -20.99
N PRO A 246 -19.02 -3.43 -22.04
CA PRO A 246 -17.74 -3.83 -22.65
C PRO A 246 -16.93 -2.69 -23.30
N ALA A 247 -17.55 -1.53 -23.54
CA ALA A 247 -17.02 -0.34 -24.21
C ALA A 247 -16.61 -0.54 -25.68
N ASN A 248 -15.76 -1.52 -25.97
CA ASN A 248 -15.25 -1.80 -27.31
C ASN A 248 -16.24 -2.66 -28.13
N VAL A 249 -16.14 -2.57 -29.46
CA VAL A 249 -16.93 -3.37 -30.40
C VAL A 249 -16.42 -4.80 -30.43
N ALA A 250 -17.33 -5.76 -30.52
CA ALA A 250 -16.95 -7.16 -30.65
C ALA A 250 -16.36 -7.44 -32.04
N LYS A 251 -15.21 -8.13 -32.08
CA LYS A 251 -14.52 -8.48 -33.32
C LYS A 251 -14.44 -9.99 -33.46
N ILE A 252 -14.69 -10.48 -34.67
CA ILE A 252 -14.38 -11.86 -35.04
C ILE A 252 -12.86 -11.93 -35.25
N PRO A 253 -12.14 -12.88 -34.63
CA PRO A 253 -10.72 -13.08 -34.90
C PRO A 253 -10.49 -13.37 -36.38
N HIS A 254 -9.53 -12.69 -37.00
CA HIS A 254 -9.14 -13.02 -38.38
C HIS A 254 -8.45 -14.38 -38.37
N ILE A 255 -8.94 -15.28 -39.22
CA ILE A 255 -8.38 -16.61 -39.44
C ILE A 255 -7.91 -16.63 -40.90
N PRO A 256 -6.74 -17.21 -41.20
CA PRO A 256 -6.27 -17.39 -42.57
C PRO A 256 -7.36 -17.96 -43.51
N SER A 257 -7.32 -17.53 -44.77
CA SER A 257 -8.28 -17.84 -45.85
C SER A 257 -9.71 -17.31 -45.67
N MET A 258 -10.01 -16.61 -44.57
CA MET A 258 -11.27 -15.86 -44.47
C MET A 258 -11.27 -14.69 -45.46
N PRO A 259 -12.40 -14.44 -46.17
CA PRO A 259 -12.51 -13.32 -47.09
C PRO A 259 -12.47 -11.99 -46.34
N ASP A 260 -11.90 -10.97 -46.98
CA ASP A 260 -11.90 -9.61 -46.45
C ASP A 260 -13.33 -9.01 -46.45
N GLY A 261 -13.67 -8.28 -45.39
CA GLY A 261 -14.95 -7.58 -45.27
C GLY A 261 -16.05 -8.37 -44.57
N LYS A 262 -17.26 -8.41 -45.16
CA LYS A 262 -18.43 -9.02 -44.51
C LYS A 262 -18.38 -10.54 -44.63
N LEU A 263 -18.09 -11.20 -43.52
CA LEU A 263 -18.01 -12.66 -43.45
C LEU A 263 -19.39 -13.32 -43.61
N PRO A 264 -19.60 -14.22 -44.59
CA PRO A 264 -20.85 -14.93 -44.77
C PRO A 264 -21.05 -16.02 -43.71
N GLN A 265 -22.28 -16.27 -43.27
CA GLN A 265 -22.62 -17.38 -42.36
C GLN A 265 -21.74 -17.48 -41.10
N THR A 266 -21.30 -16.33 -40.59
CA THR A 266 -20.58 -16.23 -39.32
C THR A 266 -21.14 -15.07 -38.51
N CYS A 267 -21.06 -15.17 -37.19
CA CYS A 267 -21.47 -14.08 -36.32
C CYS A 267 -20.72 -14.12 -34.99
N HIS A 268 -20.30 -12.94 -34.50
CA HIS A 268 -19.89 -12.82 -33.11
C HIS A 268 -21.13 -12.87 -32.21
N SER A 269 -21.04 -13.52 -31.05
CA SER A 269 -22.18 -13.74 -30.15
C SER A 269 -22.97 -12.44 -29.88
N MET A 270 -22.26 -11.35 -29.60
CA MET A 270 -22.82 -10.02 -29.33
C MET A 270 -23.63 -9.37 -30.48
N HIS A 271 -23.55 -9.91 -31.70
CA HIS A 271 -24.24 -9.41 -32.90
C HIS A 271 -25.37 -10.34 -33.37
N ILE A 272 -25.69 -11.38 -32.61
CA ILE A 272 -26.79 -12.30 -32.94
C ILE A 272 -28.13 -11.56 -32.82
N THR A 273 -28.87 -11.52 -33.93
CA THR A 273 -30.21 -10.91 -34.03
C THR A 273 -31.34 -11.94 -34.05
N GLU A 274 -31.07 -13.17 -34.50
CA GLU A 274 -31.97 -14.32 -34.46
C GLU A 274 -31.14 -15.60 -34.20
N PHE A 275 -31.71 -16.55 -33.46
CA PHE A 275 -31.03 -17.81 -33.15
C PHE A 275 -31.96 -19.05 -33.23
N PRO A 276 -31.55 -20.13 -33.93
CA PRO A 276 -30.40 -20.20 -34.84
C PRO A 276 -30.55 -19.21 -36.01
N ASP A 277 -29.45 -18.95 -36.72
CA ASP A 277 -29.48 -18.09 -37.91
C ASP A 277 -30.56 -18.56 -38.92
N PRO A 278 -31.25 -17.65 -39.64
CA PRO A 278 -32.29 -18.02 -40.60
C PRO A 278 -31.87 -19.11 -41.60
N ILE A 279 -30.61 -19.14 -42.02
CA ILE A 279 -30.10 -20.16 -42.96
C ILE A 279 -30.10 -21.54 -42.28
N VAL A 280 -29.59 -21.62 -41.05
CA VAL A 280 -29.60 -22.84 -40.26
C VAL A 280 -31.04 -23.29 -39.99
N LYS A 281 -31.92 -22.36 -39.62
CA LYS A 281 -33.34 -22.61 -39.35
C LYS A 281 -34.06 -23.19 -40.58
N ALA A 282 -33.78 -22.67 -41.77
CA ALA A 282 -34.30 -23.20 -43.02
C ALA A 282 -33.78 -24.62 -43.30
N ARG A 283 -32.49 -24.89 -43.06
CA ARG A 283 -31.91 -26.24 -43.19
C ARG A 283 -32.55 -27.23 -42.21
N ILE A 284 -32.79 -26.82 -40.96
CA ILE A 284 -33.51 -27.62 -39.96
C ILE A 284 -34.95 -27.91 -40.42
N ALA A 285 -35.68 -26.90 -40.89
CA ALA A 285 -37.06 -27.06 -41.37
C ALA A 285 -37.14 -28.01 -42.58
N ALA A 286 -36.12 -27.97 -43.44
CA ALA A 286 -35.96 -28.89 -44.57
C ALA A 286 -35.46 -30.29 -44.16
N LYS A 287 -35.31 -30.58 -42.85
CA LYS A 287 -34.78 -31.84 -42.30
C LYS A 287 -33.39 -32.21 -42.83
N ARG A 288 -32.58 -31.21 -43.21
CA ARG A 288 -31.17 -31.41 -43.59
C ARG A 288 -30.33 -31.61 -42.33
N THR A 289 -29.27 -32.42 -42.46
CA THR A 289 -28.22 -32.50 -41.44
C THR A 289 -27.55 -31.14 -41.29
N THR A 290 -27.40 -30.67 -40.05
CA THR A 290 -26.79 -29.38 -39.74
C THR A 290 -25.60 -29.50 -38.78
N ASN A 291 -24.45 -28.95 -39.19
CA ASN A 291 -23.21 -28.83 -38.44
C ASN A 291 -22.91 -27.35 -38.14
N ILE A 292 -22.82 -27.00 -36.87
CA ILE A 292 -22.44 -25.65 -36.44
C ILE A 292 -21.15 -25.69 -35.66
N LEU A 293 -20.27 -24.73 -35.92
CA LEU A 293 -19.06 -24.51 -35.15
C LEU A 293 -19.27 -23.39 -34.13
N VAL A 294 -18.95 -23.66 -32.87
CA VAL A 294 -18.95 -22.67 -31.78
C VAL A 294 -17.53 -22.50 -31.27
N VAL A 295 -17.02 -21.28 -31.31
CA VAL A 295 -15.65 -20.95 -30.90
C VAL A 295 -15.68 -20.15 -29.59
N GLY A 296 -15.06 -20.66 -28.53
CA GLY A 296 -14.92 -19.97 -27.25
C GLY A 296 -14.89 -20.92 -26.04
N GLY A 297 -14.19 -20.52 -24.98
CA GLY A 297 -14.09 -21.30 -23.73
C GLY A 297 -14.96 -20.77 -22.57
N GLY A 298 -15.84 -19.81 -22.84
CA GLY A 298 -16.65 -19.13 -21.82
C GLY A 298 -18.07 -19.67 -21.67
N LEU A 299 -18.82 -19.07 -20.75
CA LEU A 299 -20.22 -19.43 -20.50
C LEU A 299 -21.10 -19.20 -21.74
N THR A 300 -20.89 -18.09 -22.47
CA THR A 300 -21.65 -17.77 -23.68
C THR A 300 -21.52 -18.86 -24.76
N SER A 301 -20.31 -19.38 -25.01
CA SER A 301 -20.12 -20.49 -25.95
C SER A 301 -20.86 -21.77 -25.51
N ALA A 302 -20.88 -22.06 -24.21
CA ALA A 302 -21.62 -23.21 -23.70
C ALA A 302 -23.15 -23.03 -23.80
N GLN A 303 -23.64 -21.81 -23.57
CA GLN A 303 -25.04 -21.43 -23.74
C GLN A 303 -25.49 -21.58 -25.19
N LEU A 304 -24.70 -21.04 -26.14
CA LEU A 304 -24.98 -21.17 -27.57
C LEU A 304 -24.99 -22.63 -28.03
N THR A 305 -24.04 -23.44 -27.54
CA THR A 305 -23.97 -24.88 -27.84
C THR A 305 -25.22 -25.61 -27.34
N ASP A 306 -25.61 -25.41 -26.07
CA ASP A 306 -26.83 -26.01 -25.52
C ASP A 306 -28.08 -25.55 -26.29
N LEU A 307 -28.18 -24.25 -26.59
CA LEU A 307 -29.32 -23.66 -27.28
C LEU A 307 -29.43 -24.16 -28.72
N ALA A 308 -28.34 -24.26 -29.46
CA ALA A 308 -28.31 -24.78 -30.84
C ALA A 308 -28.93 -26.18 -30.89
N ILE A 309 -28.47 -27.08 -30.02
CA ILE A 309 -28.95 -28.45 -29.96
C ILE A 309 -30.42 -28.51 -29.54
N ARG A 310 -30.84 -27.69 -28.56
CA ARG A 310 -32.25 -27.60 -28.15
C ARG A 310 -33.17 -27.04 -29.25
N LYS A 311 -32.63 -26.24 -30.17
CA LYS A 311 -33.36 -25.64 -31.31
C LYS A 311 -33.33 -26.50 -32.58
N GLY A 312 -32.79 -27.72 -32.52
CA GLY A 312 -32.87 -28.70 -33.60
C GLY A 312 -31.63 -28.81 -34.49
N VAL A 313 -30.51 -28.18 -34.13
CA VAL A 313 -29.23 -28.39 -34.82
C VAL A 313 -28.80 -29.85 -34.64
N THR A 314 -28.34 -30.48 -35.72
CA THR A 314 -28.02 -31.92 -35.71
C THR A 314 -26.75 -32.20 -34.89
N LYS A 315 -25.69 -31.45 -35.14
CA LYS A 315 -24.40 -31.58 -34.45
C LYS A 315 -23.73 -30.23 -34.24
N VAL A 316 -23.20 -30.02 -33.04
CA VAL A 316 -22.38 -28.85 -32.72
C VAL A 316 -20.93 -29.28 -32.50
N TRP A 317 -20.01 -28.56 -33.10
CA TRP A 317 -18.56 -28.69 -32.93
C TRP A 317 -18.11 -27.50 -32.08
N HIS A 318 -17.64 -27.74 -30.86
CA HIS A 318 -17.30 -26.69 -29.91
C HIS A 318 -15.78 -26.69 -29.68
N VAL A 319 -15.11 -25.63 -30.14
CA VAL A 319 -13.66 -25.46 -30.08
C VAL A 319 -13.27 -24.38 -29.07
N MET A 320 -12.23 -24.63 -28.28
CA MET A 320 -11.62 -23.64 -27.39
C MET A 320 -10.10 -23.78 -27.29
N ARG A 321 -9.38 -22.66 -27.29
CA ARG A 321 -7.90 -22.60 -27.30
C ARG A 321 -7.21 -23.04 -26.00
N GLY A 322 -7.95 -23.25 -24.92
CA GLY A 322 -7.39 -23.57 -23.61
C GLY A 322 -8.13 -24.75 -22.96
N PRO A 323 -7.77 -25.11 -21.72
CA PRO A 323 -8.43 -26.20 -21.01
C PRO A 323 -9.87 -25.82 -20.62
N LEU A 324 -10.73 -26.82 -20.50
CA LEU A 324 -12.10 -26.65 -19.99
C LEU A 324 -12.05 -26.27 -18.50
N ARG A 325 -12.43 -25.03 -18.16
CA ARG A 325 -12.46 -24.52 -16.79
C ARG A 325 -13.89 -24.48 -16.26
N ILE A 326 -14.14 -25.17 -15.14
CA ILE A 326 -15.44 -25.22 -14.49
C ILE A 326 -15.41 -24.31 -13.25
N LYS A 327 -16.17 -23.22 -13.28
CA LYS A 327 -16.26 -22.26 -12.16
C LYS A 327 -17.70 -21.85 -11.92
N HIS A 328 -18.09 -21.69 -10.67
CA HIS A 328 -19.40 -21.10 -10.33
C HIS A 328 -19.48 -19.64 -10.78
N PHE A 329 -18.39 -18.88 -10.65
CA PHE A 329 -18.35 -17.44 -10.89
C PHE A 329 -17.18 -17.04 -11.81
N ASP A 330 -17.24 -15.82 -12.34
CA ASP A 330 -16.18 -15.27 -13.21
C ASP A 330 -14.88 -14.95 -12.47
N VAL A 331 -14.94 -14.87 -11.14
CA VAL A 331 -13.79 -14.69 -10.24
C VAL A 331 -13.70 -15.90 -9.31
N GLY A 332 -12.50 -16.18 -8.77
CA GLY A 332 -12.30 -17.23 -7.79
C GLY A 332 -13.12 -17.02 -6.50
N LEU A 333 -13.40 -18.11 -5.77
CA LEU A 333 -14.19 -18.05 -4.52
C LEU A 333 -13.49 -17.21 -3.45
N GLU A 334 -12.17 -17.11 -3.49
CA GLU A 334 -11.36 -16.25 -2.63
C GLU A 334 -11.68 -14.75 -2.80
N TRP A 335 -12.31 -14.34 -3.91
CA TRP A 335 -12.76 -12.96 -4.16
C TRP A 335 -14.19 -12.68 -3.69
N MET A 336 -14.88 -13.69 -3.13
CA MET A 336 -16.29 -13.57 -2.76
C MET A 336 -16.63 -14.17 -1.40
N GLY A 337 -15.96 -15.25 -0.99
CA GLY A 337 -16.14 -15.91 0.29
C GLY A 337 -15.18 -15.40 1.37
N LYS A 338 -14.71 -16.30 2.24
CA LYS A 338 -13.94 -15.98 3.46
C LYS A 338 -12.74 -15.06 3.26
N PHE A 339 -12.04 -15.16 2.13
CA PHE A 339 -10.82 -14.41 1.86
C PHE A 339 -11.04 -13.12 1.06
N LYS A 340 -12.30 -12.78 0.74
CA LYS A 340 -12.65 -11.61 -0.08
C LYS A 340 -11.96 -10.34 0.40
N ASN A 341 -12.07 -10.04 1.69
CA ASN A 341 -11.55 -8.80 2.26
C ASN A 341 -10.02 -8.74 2.21
N ALA A 342 -9.35 -9.89 2.38
CA ALA A 342 -7.90 -9.98 2.25
C ALA A 342 -7.45 -9.80 0.79
N LYS A 343 -8.16 -10.40 -0.17
CA LYS A 343 -7.88 -10.23 -1.60
C LYS A 343 -8.16 -8.82 -2.10
N GLN A 344 -9.26 -8.21 -1.65
CA GLN A 344 -9.55 -6.81 -1.92
C GLN A 344 -8.50 -5.87 -1.29
N ALA A 345 -8.03 -6.18 -0.07
CA ALA A 345 -6.93 -5.44 0.54
C ALA A 345 -5.67 -5.51 -0.31
N GLN A 346 -5.21 -6.72 -0.66
CA GLN A 346 -4.05 -6.92 -1.54
C GLN A 346 -4.17 -6.11 -2.84
N PHE A 347 -5.34 -6.15 -3.48
CA PHE A 347 -5.59 -5.39 -4.71
C PHE A 347 -5.53 -3.87 -4.53
N TYR A 348 -6.13 -3.35 -3.46
CA TYR A 348 -6.14 -1.90 -3.22
C TYR A 348 -4.77 -1.39 -2.75
N TYR A 349 -3.97 -2.23 -2.09
CA TYR A 349 -2.60 -1.91 -1.64
C TYR A 349 -1.50 -2.18 -2.65
N ALA A 350 -1.82 -2.75 -3.81
CA ALA A 350 -0.86 -2.96 -4.89
C ALA A 350 -0.10 -1.66 -5.22
N ASP A 351 1.22 -1.77 -5.36
CA ASP A 351 2.11 -0.61 -5.55
C ASP A 351 2.03 -0.04 -6.97
N SER A 352 1.49 -0.81 -7.92
CA SER A 352 1.37 -0.40 -9.33
C SER A 352 0.11 -0.92 -10.02
N ASP A 353 -0.27 -0.27 -11.13
CA ASP A 353 -1.38 -0.73 -11.97
C ASP A 353 -1.05 -1.98 -12.78
N ASP A 354 0.23 -2.22 -13.04
CA ASP A 354 0.71 -3.47 -13.65
C ASP A 354 0.46 -4.67 -12.73
N GLU A 355 0.75 -4.54 -11.44
CA GLU A 355 0.44 -5.56 -10.45
C GLU A 355 -1.08 -5.82 -10.37
N ARG A 356 -1.90 -4.75 -10.37
CA ARG A 356 -3.36 -4.88 -10.37
C ARG A 356 -3.90 -5.63 -11.59
N ILE A 357 -3.29 -5.44 -12.76
CA ILE A 357 -3.67 -6.17 -13.98
C ILE A 357 -3.39 -7.65 -13.86
N GLU A 358 -2.22 -8.02 -13.35
CA GLU A 358 -1.87 -9.42 -13.14
C GLU A 358 -2.83 -10.08 -12.14
N MET A 359 -3.16 -9.38 -11.03
CA MET A 359 -4.19 -9.86 -10.11
C MET A 359 -5.56 -10.05 -10.79
N ILE A 360 -5.97 -9.13 -11.67
CA ILE A 360 -7.24 -9.24 -12.43
C ILE A 360 -7.20 -10.44 -13.38
N LYS A 361 -6.10 -10.61 -14.11
CA LYS A 361 -5.90 -11.73 -15.05
C LYS A 361 -5.92 -13.07 -14.32
N GLU A 362 -5.23 -13.17 -13.20
CA GLU A 362 -5.17 -14.37 -12.35
C GLU A 362 -6.55 -14.72 -11.79
N ALA A 363 -7.20 -13.75 -11.13
CA ALA A 363 -8.50 -13.93 -10.48
C ALA A 363 -9.58 -14.40 -11.46
N ARG A 364 -9.61 -13.82 -12.67
CA ARG A 364 -10.58 -14.18 -13.70
C ARG A 364 -10.20 -15.50 -14.36
N GLY A 365 -8.91 -15.67 -14.67
CA GLY A 365 -8.38 -16.91 -15.23
C GLY A 365 -9.12 -17.34 -16.49
N GLY A 366 -9.35 -16.41 -17.43
CA GLY A 366 -9.96 -16.68 -18.74
C GLY A 366 -11.44 -17.10 -18.72
N GLY A 367 -11.90 -17.65 -19.85
CA GLY A 367 -13.26 -18.18 -19.99
C GLY A 367 -13.52 -19.37 -19.08
N SER A 368 -14.73 -19.46 -18.53
CA SER A 368 -15.16 -20.57 -17.69
C SER A 368 -16.63 -20.91 -17.93
N ILE A 369 -16.98 -22.16 -17.64
CA ILE A 369 -18.34 -22.69 -17.77
C ILE A 369 -18.86 -23.07 -16.37
N THR A 370 -20.15 -22.83 -16.11
CA THR A 370 -20.75 -23.20 -14.83
C THR A 370 -21.00 -24.70 -14.74
N PRO A 371 -21.03 -25.29 -13.54
CA PRO A 371 -21.33 -26.73 -13.37
C PRO A 371 -22.66 -27.14 -14.01
N VAL A 372 -23.66 -26.26 -14.02
CA VAL A 372 -24.96 -26.49 -14.65
C VAL A 372 -24.81 -26.68 -16.16
N PHE A 373 -24.13 -25.77 -16.85
CA PHE A 373 -23.90 -25.89 -18.28
C PHE A 373 -22.94 -27.02 -18.63
N HIS A 374 -21.92 -27.26 -17.81
CA HIS A 374 -21.05 -28.42 -17.99
C HIS A 374 -21.84 -29.75 -17.93
N LYS A 375 -22.81 -29.88 -17.02
CA LYS A 375 -23.71 -31.04 -16.97
C LYS A 375 -24.57 -31.16 -18.24
N ARG A 376 -25.05 -30.05 -18.80
CA ARG A 376 -25.80 -30.05 -20.07
C ARG A 376 -24.92 -30.46 -21.25
N LEU A 377 -23.72 -29.91 -21.36
CA LEU A 377 -22.76 -30.29 -22.40
C LEU A 377 -22.40 -31.78 -22.32
N LYS A 378 -22.18 -32.32 -21.11
CA LYS A 378 -21.99 -33.77 -20.92
C LYS A 378 -23.14 -34.62 -21.44
N LYS A 379 -24.39 -34.18 -21.25
CA LYS A 379 -25.57 -34.87 -21.82
C LYS A 379 -25.55 -34.86 -23.35
N HIS A 380 -25.12 -33.76 -23.96
CA HIS A 380 -25.02 -33.63 -25.42
C HIS A 380 -23.87 -34.45 -26.00
N LEU A 381 -22.74 -34.56 -25.29
CA LEU A 381 -21.63 -35.46 -25.63
C LEU A 381 -22.09 -36.92 -25.62
N LEU A 382 -22.81 -37.35 -24.56
CA LEU A 382 -23.34 -38.72 -24.46
C LEU A 382 -24.33 -39.05 -25.58
N THR A 383 -25.11 -38.08 -26.04
CA THR A 383 -26.05 -38.26 -27.16
C THR A 383 -25.41 -38.05 -28.53
N LYS A 384 -24.08 -37.85 -28.60
CA LYS A 384 -23.29 -37.58 -29.82
C LYS A 384 -23.77 -36.38 -30.65
N LYS A 385 -24.49 -35.44 -30.01
CA LYS A 385 -24.94 -34.18 -30.62
C LYS A 385 -23.92 -33.05 -30.47
N LEU A 386 -22.89 -33.27 -29.65
CA LEU A 386 -21.81 -32.33 -29.39
C LEU A 386 -20.46 -33.06 -29.54
N GLU A 387 -19.50 -32.42 -30.19
CA GLU A 387 -18.07 -32.71 -30.06
C GLU A 387 -17.39 -31.50 -29.40
N LEU A 388 -16.54 -31.75 -28.41
CA LEU A 388 -15.90 -30.71 -27.62
C LEU A 388 -14.39 -30.85 -27.69
N PHE A 389 -13.71 -29.85 -28.24
CA PHE A 389 -12.27 -29.82 -28.43
C PHE A 389 -11.63 -28.71 -27.61
N THR A 390 -10.87 -29.11 -26.59
CA THR A 390 -10.07 -28.22 -25.75
C THR A 390 -8.67 -28.06 -26.34
N GLU A 391 -7.97 -27.00 -25.92
CA GLU A 391 -6.58 -26.74 -26.36
C GLU A 391 -6.41 -26.77 -27.89
N THR A 392 -7.46 -26.32 -28.58
CA THR A 392 -7.60 -26.39 -30.02
C THR A 392 -7.88 -24.99 -30.56
N SER A 393 -7.12 -24.57 -31.57
CA SER A 393 -7.29 -23.28 -32.24
C SER A 393 -7.61 -23.47 -33.72
N LEU A 394 -8.43 -22.58 -34.28
CA LEU A 394 -8.63 -22.50 -35.72
C LEU A 394 -7.39 -21.86 -36.34
N VAL A 395 -6.82 -22.51 -37.37
CA VAL A 395 -5.62 -22.02 -38.08
C VAL A 395 -5.89 -21.64 -39.52
N ASP A 396 -6.99 -22.11 -40.10
CA ASP A 396 -7.45 -21.75 -41.44
C ASP A 396 -8.97 -21.92 -41.53
N ALA A 397 -9.65 -21.09 -42.31
CA ALA A 397 -11.09 -21.17 -42.53
C ALA A 397 -11.46 -20.63 -43.92
N GLN A 398 -11.98 -21.51 -44.79
CA GLN A 398 -12.36 -21.17 -46.15
C GLN A 398 -13.87 -21.32 -46.36
N PHE A 399 -14.46 -20.34 -47.02
CA PHE A 399 -15.88 -20.36 -47.36
C PHE A 399 -16.11 -20.90 -48.77
N ASP A 400 -16.94 -21.94 -48.88
CA ASP A 400 -17.44 -22.45 -50.15
C ASP A 400 -18.79 -21.78 -50.46
N ALA A 401 -18.79 -20.91 -51.47
CA ALA A 401 -19.97 -20.15 -51.89
C ALA A 401 -21.03 -21.01 -52.60
N ASP A 402 -20.61 -22.08 -53.29
CA ASP A 402 -21.51 -22.95 -54.06
C ASP A 402 -22.35 -23.81 -53.12
N ASN A 403 -21.72 -24.35 -52.07
CA ASN A 403 -22.40 -25.16 -51.06
C ASN A 403 -22.94 -24.34 -49.88
N GLY A 404 -22.47 -23.10 -49.74
CA GLY A 404 -22.81 -22.23 -48.62
C GLY A 404 -22.37 -22.84 -47.29
N THR A 405 -21.10 -23.24 -47.19
CA THR A 405 -20.54 -23.89 -45.98
C THR A 405 -19.09 -23.47 -45.75
N TRP A 406 -18.63 -23.58 -44.51
CA TRP A 406 -17.24 -23.33 -44.12
C TRP A 406 -16.46 -24.64 -43.99
N SER A 407 -15.27 -24.69 -44.58
CA SER A 407 -14.24 -25.67 -44.27
C SER A 407 -13.25 -25.03 -43.28
N VAL A 408 -12.87 -25.74 -42.22
CA VAL A 408 -11.97 -25.21 -41.19
C VAL A 408 -10.83 -26.18 -40.93
N GLN A 409 -9.64 -25.64 -40.65
CA GLN A 409 -8.50 -26.39 -40.16
C GLN A 409 -8.16 -25.97 -38.75
N THR A 410 -7.71 -26.94 -37.95
CA THR A 410 -7.39 -26.73 -36.53
C THR A 410 -5.98 -27.17 -36.19
N ASN A 411 -5.45 -26.63 -35.09
CA ASN A 411 -4.27 -27.15 -34.42
C ASN A 411 -4.63 -27.51 -32.97
N PRO A 412 -4.47 -28.78 -32.54
CA PRO A 412 -4.10 -29.93 -33.36
C PRO A 412 -5.14 -30.23 -34.47
N PRO A 413 -4.74 -30.91 -35.58
CA PRO A 413 -5.65 -31.24 -36.67
C PRO A 413 -6.80 -32.15 -36.22
N ILE A 414 -8.02 -31.77 -36.57
CA ILE A 414 -9.25 -32.53 -36.31
C ILE A 414 -9.99 -32.67 -37.63
N ASP A 415 -10.43 -33.89 -37.94
CA ASP A 415 -11.32 -34.16 -39.07
C ASP A 415 -12.72 -33.61 -38.76
N MET A 416 -13.08 -32.49 -39.37
CA MET A 416 -14.35 -31.80 -39.19
C MET A 416 -15.12 -31.74 -40.51
N PRO A 417 -16.46 -31.93 -40.49
CA PRO A 417 -17.29 -31.77 -41.67
C PRO A 417 -17.38 -30.29 -42.07
N ALA A 418 -17.93 -30.03 -43.26
CA ALA A 418 -18.31 -28.69 -43.64
C ALA A 418 -19.36 -28.11 -42.66
N MET A 419 -19.15 -26.86 -42.24
CA MET A 419 -19.96 -26.17 -41.24
C MET A 419 -20.97 -25.25 -41.92
N ASP A 420 -22.25 -25.37 -41.55
CA ASP A 420 -23.30 -24.48 -42.07
C ASP A 420 -23.15 -23.06 -41.52
N TYR A 421 -22.64 -22.92 -40.30
CA TYR A 421 -22.50 -21.63 -39.64
C TYR A 421 -21.43 -21.66 -38.55
N MET A 422 -20.76 -20.52 -38.32
CA MET A 422 -19.78 -20.35 -37.25
C MET A 422 -20.18 -19.24 -36.27
N TYR A 423 -20.30 -19.59 -34.98
CA TYR A 423 -20.53 -18.62 -33.90
C TYR A 423 -19.25 -18.37 -33.10
N PHE A 424 -18.85 -17.10 -33.01
CA PHE A 424 -17.70 -16.66 -32.22
C PHE A 424 -18.15 -16.07 -30.89
N ALA A 425 -17.95 -16.81 -29.80
CA ALA A 425 -18.15 -16.35 -28.44
C ALA A 425 -16.80 -16.08 -27.77
N THR A 426 -15.98 -15.27 -28.43
CA THR A 426 -14.57 -15.00 -28.10
C THR A 426 -14.37 -13.83 -27.13
N GLY A 427 -15.45 -13.22 -26.67
CA GLY A 427 -15.42 -12.08 -25.76
C GLY A 427 -15.06 -10.76 -26.46
N ILE A 428 -14.90 -9.71 -25.67
CA ILE A 428 -14.55 -8.36 -26.15
C ILE A 428 -13.28 -7.94 -25.40
N GLN A 429 -12.22 -7.61 -26.13
CA GLN A 429 -11.01 -7.02 -25.58
C GLN A 429 -11.27 -5.57 -25.17
N THR A 430 -10.59 -5.14 -24.11
CA THR A 430 -10.71 -3.77 -23.61
C THR A 430 -9.52 -2.97 -24.09
N ASP A 431 -9.81 -1.83 -24.68
CA ASP A 431 -8.82 -0.84 -25.08
C ASP A 431 -9.49 0.54 -25.10
N PHE A 432 -9.30 1.31 -24.03
CA PHE A 432 -9.90 2.64 -23.93
C PHE A 432 -9.33 3.62 -24.95
N SER A 433 -8.07 3.42 -25.39
CA SER A 433 -7.41 4.31 -26.35
C SER A 433 -8.04 4.22 -27.74
N SER A 434 -8.66 3.08 -28.07
CA SER A 434 -9.33 2.87 -29.34
C SER A 434 -10.79 3.38 -29.38
N LEU A 435 -11.30 4.01 -28.32
CA LEU A 435 -12.71 4.42 -28.25
C LEU A 435 -12.90 5.74 -29.03
N PRO A 436 -13.71 5.78 -30.11
CA PRO A 436 -13.78 6.95 -30.99
C PRO A 436 -14.29 8.22 -30.29
N TYR A 437 -15.23 8.07 -29.36
CA TYR A 437 -15.81 9.19 -28.62
C TYR A 437 -14.89 9.80 -27.56
N LEU A 438 -13.74 9.16 -27.25
CA LEU A 438 -12.76 9.65 -26.27
C LEU A 438 -11.55 10.34 -26.90
N GLN A 439 -11.41 10.35 -28.23
CA GLN A 439 -10.17 10.83 -28.87
C GLN A 439 -9.81 12.27 -28.48
N THR A 440 -10.77 13.19 -28.47
CA THR A 440 -10.52 14.58 -28.05
C THR A 440 -10.15 14.70 -26.57
N ILE A 441 -10.78 13.90 -25.69
CA ILE A 441 -10.41 13.87 -24.26
C ILE A 441 -8.99 13.31 -24.10
N LEU A 442 -8.62 12.26 -24.83
CA LEU A 442 -7.26 11.68 -24.81
C LEU A 442 -6.20 12.67 -25.30
N GLU A 443 -6.53 13.47 -26.30
CA GLU A 443 -5.64 14.52 -26.84
C GLU A 443 -5.46 15.68 -25.86
N LYS A 444 -6.55 16.21 -25.28
CA LYS A 444 -6.50 17.37 -24.38
C LYS A 444 -6.06 17.02 -22.96
N TYR A 445 -6.43 15.84 -22.48
CA TYR A 445 -6.25 15.39 -21.10
C TYR A 445 -5.72 13.95 -21.10
N PRO A 446 -4.47 13.72 -21.55
CA PRO A 446 -3.91 12.38 -21.65
C PRO A 446 -3.82 11.71 -20.27
N ILE A 447 -4.08 10.41 -20.23
CA ILE A 447 -3.86 9.55 -19.07
C ILE A 447 -3.11 8.29 -19.49
N GLU A 448 -2.38 7.71 -18.54
CA GLU A 448 -1.73 6.43 -18.79
C GLU A 448 -2.75 5.30 -18.98
N GLY A 449 -2.31 4.30 -19.73
CA GLY A 449 -3.04 3.06 -19.94
C GLY A 449 -2.18 1.86 -19.56
N ARG A 450 -2.80 0.85 -18.96
CA ARG A 450 -2.16 -0.44 -18.72
C ARG A 450 -3.09 -1.58 -19.14
N GLY A 451 -2.60 -2.48 -19.99
CA GLY A 451 -3.37 -3.63 -20.48
C GLY A 451 -4.71 -3.28 -21.17
N GLY A 452 -4.80 -2.09 -21.77
CA GLY A 452 -6.02 -1.57 -22.40
C GLY A 452 -7.01 -0.90 -21.44
N PHE A 453 -6.70 -0.80 -20.15
CA PHE A 453 -7.51 -0.09 -19.15
C PHE A 453 -6.92 1.30 -18.86
N PRO A 454 -7.77 2.32 -18.62
CA PRO A 454 -7.33 3.65 -18.24
C PRO A 454 -6.88 3.73 -16.77
N CYS A 455 -5.75 4.39 -16.50
CA CYS A 455 -5.22 4.66 -15.16
C CYS A 455 -5.96 5.84 -14.50
N ILE A 456 -7.26 5.66 -14.25
CA ILE A 456 -8.14 6.65 -13.59
C ILE A 456 -7.82 6.79 -12.09
N ASN A 457 -8.34 7.83 -11.44
CA ASN A 457 -8.14 8.05 -10.01
C ASN A 457 -9.01 7.13 -9.12
N ASN A 458 -8.89 7.25 -7.80
CA ASN A 458 -9.59 6.40 -6.84
C ASN A 458 -11.12 6.61 -6.78
N ASP A 459 -11.59 7.77 -7.23
CA ASP A 459 -13.00 8.14 -7.36
C ASP A 459 -13.64 7.58 -8.65
N LEU A 460 -12.85 6.81 -9.41
CA LEU A 460 -13.17 6.30 -10.74
C LEU A 460 -13.30 7.40 -11.80
N MET A 461 -12.65 8.53 -11.57
CA MET A 461 -12.67 9.70 -12.45
C MET A 461 -11.41 9.77 -13.30
N TRP A 462 -11.54 10.32 -14.51
CA TRP A 462 -10.48 10.40 -15.52
C TRP A 462 -9.17 10.95 -14.94
N ASN A 463 -9.24 12.11 -14.32
CA ASN A 463 -8.23 12.70 -13.42
C ASN A 463 -8.94 13.76 -12.54
N ASP A 464 -8.21 14.40 -11.63
CA ASP A 464 -8.82 15.33 -10.65
C ASP A 464 -9.51 16.57 -11.27
N ASP A 465 -9.14 16.95 -12.49
CA ASP A 465 -9.63 18.14 -13.20
C ASP A 465 -10.77 17.86 -14.18
N VAL A 466 -10.93 16.61 -14.63
CA VAL A 466 -11.90 16.20 -15.65
C VAL A 466 -12.96 15.29 -15.02
N PRO A 467 -14.19 15.77 -14.76
CA PRO A 467 -15.28 15.02 -14.11
C PRO A 467 -15.95 13.98 -15.03
N LEU A 468 -15.12 13.18 -15.70
CA LEU A 468 -15.50 12.04 -16.52
C LEU A 468 -15.26 10.76 -15.73
N PHE A 469 -16.33 10.11 -15.30
CA PHE A 469 -16.28 8.90 -14.48
C PHE A 469 -16.39 7.64 -15.32
N MET A 470 -15.63 6.61 -14.94
CA MET A 470 -15.66 5.29 -15.55
C MET A 470 -16.34 4.30 -14.62
N MET A 471 -17.22 3.47 -15.17
CA MET A 471 -17.92 2.45 -14.40
C MET A 471 -17.81 1.09 -15.06
N GLY A 472 -17.87 0.03 -14.24
CA GLY A 472 -17.80 -1.34 -14.73
C GLY A 472 -16.40 -1.69 -15.26
N ARG A 473 -16.33 -2.23 -16.47
CA ARG A 473 -15.08 -2.80 -17.00
C ARG A 473 -13.95 -1.78 -17.13
N LEU A 474 -14.23 -0.55 -17.56
CA LEU A 474 -13.21 0.50 -17.70
C LEU A 474 -12.62 0.94 -16.35
N ALA A 475 -13.30 0.66 -15.24
CA ALA A 475 -12.84 0.98 -13.89
C ALA A 475 -12.15 -0.20 -13.17
N ALA A 476 -11.79 -1.27 -13.90
CA ALA A 476 -11.27 -2.49 -13.29
C ALA A 476 -9.98 -2.28 -12.46
N LEU A 477 -9.10 -1.36 -12.86
CA LEU A 477 -7.87 -1.03 -12.11
C LEU A 477 -8.13 -0.42 -10.72
N ARG A 478 -9.37 0.02 -10.43
CA ARG A 478 -9.75 0.60 -9.14
C ARG A 478 -10.85 -0.19 -8.42
N LEU A 479 -11.66 -0.94 -9.16
CA LEU A 479 -12.76 -1.78 -8.63
C LEU A 479 -12.36 -3.24 -8.41
N GLY A 480 -11.31 -3.74 -9.07
CA GLY A 480 -10.86 -5.12 -8.98
C GLY A 480 -11.52 -6.07 -9.99
N PRO A 481 -11.27 -7.38 -9.88
CA PRO A 481 -11.59 -8.37 -10.93
C PRO A 481 -13.09 -8.56 -11.18
N ALA A 482 -13.94 -8.19 -10.22
CA ALA A 482 -15.39 -8.24 -10.32
C ALA A 482 -16.02 -6.99 -10.96
N ALA A 483 -15.21 -5.97 -11.33
CA ALA A 483 -15.72 -4.74 -11.95
C ALA A 483 -16.65 -4.95 -13.16
N PRO A 484 -16.40 -5.93 -14.07
CA PRO A 484 -17.31 -6.18 -15.19
C PRO A 484 -18.64 -6.87 -14.82
N ASN A 485 -18.85 -7.21 -13.55
CA ASN A 485 -20.01 -7.97 -13.05
C ASN A 485 -20.95 -7.07 -12.21
N LEU A 486 -22.12 -7.59 -11.83
CA LEU A 486 -23.11 -6.86 -11.02
C LEU A 486 -22.56 -6.39 -9.66
N GLY A 487 -21.68 -7.16 -9.02
CA GLY A 487 -21.01 -6.71 -7.79
C GLY A 487 -20.11 -5.48 -8.00
N GLY A 488 -19.50 -5.36 -9.18
CA GLY A 488 -18.76 -4.16 -9.57
C GLY A 488 -19.65 -2.94 -9.83
N ALA A 489 -20.90 -3.17 -10.26
CA ALA A 489 -21.87 -2.10 -10.49
C ALA A 489 -22.27 -1.40 -9.17
N GLN A 490 -22.56 -2.14 -8.10
CA GLN A 490 -22.89 -1.53 -6.80
C GLN A 490 -21.72 -0.74 -6.22
N VAL A 491 -20.53 -1.35 -6.19
CA VAL A 491 -19.33 -0.70 -5.65
C VAL A 491 -18.95 0.53 -6.47
N GLY A 492 -19.06 0.45 -7.80
CA GLY A 492 -18.81 1.58 -8.69
C GLY A 492 -19.83 2.71 -8.50
N ALA A 493 -21.12 2.38 -8.39
CA ALA A 493 -22.18 3.35 -8.18
C ALA A 493 -21.99 4.10 -6.86
N GLU A 494 -21.65 3.38 -5.79
CA GLU A 494 -21.36 3.96 -4.49
C GLU A 494 -20.22 4.98 -4.58
N ARG A 495 -19.09 4.61 -5.19
CA ARG A 495 -17.92 5.50 -5.33
C ARG A 495 -18.23 6.76 -6.11
N ILE A 496 -18.83 6.59 -7.28
CA ILE A 496 -19.09 7.70 -8.20
C ILE A 496 -20.11 8.67 -7.59
N ALA A 497 -21.16 8.17 -6.93
CA ALA A 497 -22.18 9.02 -6.33
C ALA A 497 -21.59 10.01 -5.31
N TRP A 498 -20.68 9.55 -4.44
CA TRP A 498 -20.02 10.44 -3.49
C TRP A 498 -19.11 11.47 -4.15
N ALA A 499 -18.38 11.06 -5.19
CA ALA A 499 -17.51 11.98 -5.92
C ALA A 499 -18.30 13.07 -6.68
N ILE A 500 -19.54 12.78 -7.10
CA ILE A 500 -20.46 13.74 -7.69
C ILE A 500 -21.05 14.65 -6.61
N GLU A 501 -21.48 14.10 -5.48
CA GLU A 501 -22.05 14.85 -4.35
C GLU A 501 -21.09 15.89 -3.77
N ASP A 502 -19.78 15.61 -3.79
CA ASP A 502 -18.76 16.57 -3.35
C ASP A 502 -18.51 17.71 -4.35
N ARG A 503 -19.03 17.61 -5.59
CA ARG A 503 -18.79 18.59 -6.67
C ARG A 503 -20.00 19.47 -7.02
N VAL A 504 -21.22 19.04 -6.70
CA VAL A 504 -22.43 19.79 -7.06
C VAL A 504 -22.91 20.61 -5.86
N ALA A 505 -23.00 21.94 -6.01
CA ALA A 505 -23.48 22.88 -4.99
C ALA A 505 -24.93 22.60 -4.57
N ARG A 506 -25.30 22.88 -3.32
CA ARG A 506 -26.61 22.53 -2.76
C ARG A 506 -27.61 23.69 -2.90
N PRO A 507 -28.90 23.42 -3.19
CA PRO A 507 -29.93 24.46 -3.12
C PRO A 507 -30.10 24.93 -1.67
N GLY A 508 -29.86 26.22 -1.41
CA GLY A 508 -29.88 26.81 -0.06
C GLY A 508 -28.54 27.36 0.43
N ASP A 509 -27.47 27.21 -0.34
CA ASP A 509 -26.15 27.82 -0.07
C ASP A 509 -26.10 29.35 -0.36
N ASP A 510 -27.26 30.01 -0.53
CA ASP A 510 -27.40 31.48 -0.71
C ASP A 510 -27.16 32.30 0.58
N GLU A 511 -26.89 31.64 1.71
CA GLU A 511 -26.12 32.24 2.80
C GLU A 511 -24.63 31.85 2.66
N GLY A 512 -24.06 32.21 1.53
CA GLY A 512 -22.63 32.11 1.31
C GLY A 512 -21.90 33.04 2.26
N GLU A 513 -21.25 32.48 3.29
CA GLU A 513 -20.05 33.09 3.86
C GLU A 513 -19.01 33.21 2.73
N ASP A 514 -19.08 34.32 2.02
CA ASP A 514 -18.14 34.70 0.98
C ASP A 514 -16.81 35.10 1.63
N TYR A 515 -15.94 34.11 1.84
CA TYR A 515 -14.59 34.25 2.43
C TYR A 515 -13.70 35.26 1.67
N ARG A 516 -14.11 35.76 0.50
CA ARG A 516 -13.38 36.78 -0.27
C ARG A 516 -13.65 38.23 0.16
N LYS A 517 -14.77 38.53 0.84
CA LYS A 517 -15.07 39.92 1.27
C LYS A 517 -14.27 40.42 2.48
N GLY A 518 -13.62 39.53 3.24
CA GLY A 518 -12.78 39.90 4.39
C GLY A 518 -11.45 40.56 4.03
N TYR A 519 -11.01 40.49 2.77
CA TYR A 519 -9.72 41.01 2.33
C TYR A 519 -9.69 42.55 2.21
N LEU A 520 -10.85 43.18 2.02
CA LEU A 520 -10.97 44.63 1.85
C LEU A 520 -11.38 45.38 3.13
N SER A 521 -11.74 44.66 4.21
CA SER A 521 -12.22 45.23 5.47
C SER A 521 -11.26 45.06 6.66
N GLY A 522 -10.05 44.52 6.42
CA GLY A 522 -8.96 44.51 7.41
C GLY A 522 -9.14 43.54 8.59
N HIS A 523 -9.98 42.52 8.47
CA HIS A 523 -10.27 41.55 9.55
C HIS A 523 -9.80 40.11 9.24
N GLY A 524 -8.92 39.88 8.27
CA GLY A 524 -8.42 38.54 7.90
C GLY A 524 -6.91 38.47 7.65
N ASN A 525 -6.31 37.32 7.98
CA ASN A 525 -4.88 37.02 7.86
C ASN A 525 -4.52 36.45 6.47
N MET A 526 -3.36 36.86 5.93
CA MET A 526 -2.75 36.55 4.62
C MET A 526 -2.50 35.06 4.33
N TYR A 527 -2.73 34.15 5.27
CA TYR A 527 -2.48 32.70 5.11
C TYR A 527 -3.64 31.90 4.49
N SER A 528 -4.81 32.51 4.22
CA SER A 528 -5.98 31.80 3.68
C SER A 528 -6.00 31.64 2.15
N SER A 529 -5.13 32.35 1.41
CA SER A 529 -5.09 32.32 -0.07
C SER A 529 -4.16 31.26 -0.67
N LEU A 530 -3.47 30.45 0.14
CA LEU A 530 -2.55 29.39 -0.30
C LEU A 530 -3.18 27.98 -0.31
N ALA A 531 -4.49 27.84 -0.09
CA ALA A 531 -5.16 26.55 0.02
C ALA A 531 -5.53 25.92 -1.35
N CYS A 532 -4.53 25.47 -2.12
CA CYS A 532 -4.68 24.28 -2.99
C CYS A 532 -4.11 23.01 -2.31
N TYR A 533 -3.79 23.11 -1.03
CA TYR A 533 -3.63 21.95 -0.16
C TYR A 533 -4.60 22.13 1.01
N ILE A 534 -5.75 21.43 0.97
CA ILE A 534 -6.57 21.27 2.16
C ILE A 534 -5.88 20.18 2.98
N ALA A 535 -5.11 20.59 3.98
CA ALA A 535 -4.74 19.68 5.05
C ALA A 535 -6.03 19.09 5.65
N PRO A 536 -6.08 17.78 5.96
CA PRO A 536 -7.29 17.13 6.41
C PRO A 536 -7.87 17.86 7.63
N PRO A 537 -9.20 18.00 7.78
CA PRO A 537 -9.77 18.57 9.01
C PRO A 537 -9.18 17.81 10.20
N PRO A 538 -8.88 18.49 11.32
CA PRO A 538 -8.31 17.87 12.51
C PRO A 538 -9.09 16.59 12.85
N GLY A 539 -8.44 15.43 12.70
CA GLY A 539 -9.05 14.12 12.95
C GLY A 539 -9.54 13.32 11.73
N SER A 540 -9.22 13.68 10.49
CA SER A 540 -9.40 12.80 9.33
C SER A 540 -8.13 12.00 9.02
N PHE A 541 -8.28 10.67 8.99
CA PHE A 541 -7.18 9.70 8.91
C PHE A 541 -7.13 9.04 7.53
N SER A 542 -5.92 8.81 7.03
CA SER A 542 -5.66 7.92 5.90
C SER A 542 -5.80 6.44 6.34
N TRP A 543 -5.75 5.48 5.43
CA TRP A 543 -6.10 4.10 5.75
C TRP A 543 -4.97 3.19 6.16
N THR A 544 -3.73 3.50 5.81
CA THR A 544 -2.56 3.08 6.56
C THR A 544 -2.72 3.48 8.03
N SER A 545 -3.40 4.59 8.33
CA SER A 545 -3.69 5.05 9.70
C SER A 545 -4.90 4.40 10.37
N LEU A 546 -5.73 3.62 9.66
CA LEU A 546 -6.92 2.99 10.24
C LEU A 546 -6.87 1.44 10.22
N LEU A 547 -6.04 0.83 9.35
CA LEU A 547 -5.92 -0.63 9.18
C LEU A 547 -5.06 -1.26 10.26
N ARG A 548 -4.32 -0.44 10.98
CA ARG A 548 -3.69 -0.86 12.23
C ARG A 548 -4.75 -1.19 13.26
N THR A 549 -4.48 -2.20 14.06
CA THR A 549 -5.35 -2.75 15.11
C THR A 549 -6.00 -1.60 15.88
N LYS A 550 -7.32 -1.33 15.74
CA LYS A 550 -7.93 -0.16 16.43
C LYS A 550 -7.88 -0.41 17.91
N PRO A 551 -7.13 0.37 18.66
CA PRO A 551 -6.94 0.02 20.04
C PRO A 551 -7.82 1.01 20.84
N GLN A 552 -8.34 0.60 22.00
CA GLN A 552 -9.53 1.21 22.64
C GLN A 552 -9.32 2.71 22.92
N THR A 553 -9.99 3.64 22.23
CA THR A 553 -9.76 5.09 22.44
C THR A 553 -10.13 5.48 23.87
N LEU A 554 -9.14 5.62 24.75
CA LEU A 554 -9.42 5.95 26.15
C LEU A 554 -9.89 7.40 26.21
N PRO A 555 -10.94 7.72 26.99
CA PRO A 555 -11.41 9.09 27.15
C PRO A 555 -10.30 9.98 27.72
N ILE A 556 -10.13 11.18 27.18
CA ILE A 556 -9.22 12.20 27.73
C ILE A 556 -10.10 13.30 28.31
N THR A 557 -10.03 13.49 29.63
CA THR A 557 -10.82 14.51 30.34
C THR A 557 -9.99 15.74 30.71
N ASN A 558 -8.66 15.67 30.58
CA ASN A 558 -7.73 16.71 30.98
C ASN A 558 -7.16 17.48 29.76
N THR A 559 -7.36 18.79 29.72
CA THR A 559 -6.88 19.68 28.64
C THR A 559 -5.35 19.66 28.48
N LYS A 560 -4.59 19.50 29.57
CA LYS A 560 -3.11 19.38 29.51
C LYS A 560 -2.67 18.09 28.82
N GLU A 561 -3.40 17.00 29.03
CA GLU A 561 -3.13 15.71 28.36
C GLU A 561 -3.46 15.80 26.86
N VAL A 562 -4.58 16.45 26.48
CA VAL A 562 -4.94 16.65 25.06
C VAL A 562 -3.87 17.47 24.33
N ARG A 563 -3.42 18.59 24.92
CA ARG A 563 -2.33 19.40 24.35
C ARG A 563 -1.06 18.56 24.19
N SER A 564 -0.68 17.81 25.22
CA SER A 564 0.56 17.02 25.22
C SER A 564 0.54 15.92 24.15
N LEU A 565 -0.60 15.24 23.95
CA LEU A 565 -0.76 14.26 22.86
C LEU A 565 -0.73 14.92 21.49
N SER A 566 -1.33 16.11 21.34
CA SER A 566 -1.25 16.88 20.09
C SER A 566 0.18 17.33 19.79
N PHE A 567 0.91 17.80 20.81
CA PHE A 567 2.32 18.18 20.71
C PHE A 567 3.18 16.98 20.29
N PHE A 568 2.94 15.80 20.87
CA PHE A 568 3.62 14.58 20.43
C PHE A 568 3.41 14.32 18.94
N HIS A 569 2.16 14.35 18.49
CA HIS A 569 1.79 13.99 17.12
C HIS A 569 2.39 14.94 16.07
N HIS A 570 2.37 16.26 16.34
CA HIS A 570 2.74 17.27 15.34
C HIS A 570 4.20 17.75 15.46
N VAL A 571 4.82 17.60 16.63
CA VAL A 571 6.17 18.15 16.89
C VAL A 571 7.17 17.05 17.22
N VAL A 572 6.85 16.17 18.19
CA VAL A 572 7.83 15.19 18.68
C VAL A 572 7.99 14.03 17.71
N ALA A 573 6.91 13.33 17.38
CA ALA A 573 6.96 12.10 16.58
C ALA A 573 7.64 12.25 15.20
N PRO A 574 7.46 13.37 14.45
CA PRO A 574 8.12 13.54 13.15
C PRO A 574 9.64 13.67 13.22
N VAL A 575 10.21 14.10 14.36
CA VAL A 575 11.66 14.36 14.47
C VAL A 575 12.44 13.22 15.13
N LEU A 576 11.77 12.28 15.81
CA LEU A 576 12.42 11.20 16.57
C LEU A 576 13.25 10.25 15.69
N SER A 577 12.85 9.98 14.46
CA SER A 577 13.60 9.09 13.54
C SER A 577 14.66 9.81 12.70
N GLY A 578 14.76 11.13 12.80
CA GLY A 578 15.67 11.90 11.96
C GLY A 578 15.42 11.66 10.46
N PRO A 579 16.45 11.26 9.68
CA PRO A 579 16.28 11.00 8.25
C PRO A 579 15.69 9.61 7.93
N PHE A 580 15.47 8.73 8.92
CA PHE A 580 14.95 7.38 8.68
C PHE A 580 13.42 7.34 8.67
N ASP A 581 12.85 6.16 8.37
CA ASP A 581 11.39 5.99 8.33
C ASP A 581 10.73 6.34 9.68
N GLY A 582 10.07 7.50 9.73
CA GLY A 582 9.34 7.98 10.91
C GLY A 582 8.04 7.24 11.19
N SER A 583 7.64 6.23 10.40
CA SER A 583 6.33 5.58 10.48
C SER A 583 6.08 4.87 11.81
N PHE A 584 7.14 4.47 12.52
CA PHE A 584 7.07 3.94 13.88
C PHE A 584 6.52 4.99 14.86
N TRP A 585 7.12 6.17 14.94
CA TRP A 585 6.70 7.21 15.86
C TRP A 585 5.41 7.90 15.42
N THR A 586 5.32 8.30 14.16
CA THR A 586 4.22 9.12 13.61
C THR A 586 2.91 8.37 13.50
N TYR A 587 2.95 7.05 13.33
CA TYR A 587 1.73 6.25 13.23
C TYR A 587 1.63 5.18 14.32
N PHE A 588 2.69 4.46 14.70
CA PHE A 588 2.54 3.23 15.53
C PHE A 588 2.40 3.58 16.99
N VAL A 589 3.34 4.36 17.49
CA VAL A 589 3.31 4.91 18.85
C VAL A 589 2.06 5.77 19.07
N VAL A 590 1.71 6.63 18.11
CA VAL A 590 0.51 7.48 18.19
C VAL A 590 -0.76 6.66 18.34
N GLN A 591 -0.92 5.59 17.56
CA GLN A 591 -2.10 4.73 17.69
C GLN A 591 -2.10 3.96 19.00
N MET A 592 -0.96 3.42 19.40
CA MET A 592 -0.86 2.67 20.65
C MET A 592 -1.08 3.55 21.88
N ALA A 593 -0.67 4.81 21.84
CA ALA A 593 -0.99 5.81 22.86
C ALA A 593 -2.49 6.17 22.91
N GLN A 594 -3.21 6.01 21.81
CA GLN A 594 -4.67 6.20 21.84
C GLN A 594 -5.37 5.06 22.58
N SER A 595 -4.70 3.92 22.77
CA SER A 595 -5.39 2.69 23.09
C SER A 595 -4.95 1.87 24.26
N GLU A 596 -3.64 1.89 24.52
CA GLU A 596 -3.02 1.17 25.60
C GLU A 596 -2.76 2.22 26.68
N PRO A 597 -3.44 2.13 27.83
CA PRO A 597 -3.32 3.15 28.88
C PRO A 597 -1.87 3.40 29.32
N ALA A 598 -1.05 2.35 29.38
CA ALA A 598 0.36 2.46 29.71
C ALA A 598 1.14 3.25 28.64
N ALA A 599 0.97 2.92 27.35
CA ALA A 599 1.62 3.63 26.25
C ALA A 599 1.19 5.10 26.17
N ARG A 600 -0.10 5.39 26.46
CA ARG A 600 -0.60 6.77 26.54
C ARG A 600 0.17 7.59 27.56
N HIS A 601 0.29 7.06 28.77
CA HIS A 601 0.94 7.76 29.85
C HIS A 601 2.43 7.93 29.59
N ALA A 602 3.10 6.94 28.98
CA ALA A 602 4.47 7.11 28.53
C ALA A 602 4.61 8.23 27.47
N VAL A 603 3.73 8.29 26.47
CA VAL A 603 3.74 9.38 25.46
C VAL A 603 3.51 10.76 26.09
N LEU A 604 2.59 10.87 27.05
CA LEU A 604 2.36 12.14 27.77
C LEU A 604 3.62 12.63 28.50
N ALA A 605 4.37 11.70 29.11
CA ALA A 605 5.64 12.01 29.74
C ALA A 605 6.69 12.45 28.70
N ILE A 606 6.79 11.76 27.56
CA ILE A 606 7.69 12.15 26.47
C ILE A 606 7.37 13.57 25.99
N SER A 607 6.09 13.90 25.75
CA SER A 607 5.71 15.24 25.28
C SER A 607 6.15 16.35 26.23
N SER A 608 5.92 16.15 27.52
CA SER A 608 6.23 17.15 28.55
C SER A 608 7.74 17.36 28.71
N LEU A 609 8.49 16.25 28.70
CA LEU A 609 9.95 16.28 28.73
C LEU A 609 10.53 16.91 27.46
N PHE A 610 9.99 16.58 26.29
CA PHE A 610 10.47 17.13 25.02
C PHE A 610 10.22 18.64 24.90
N GLU A 611 9.07 19.12 25.39
CA GLU A 611 8.71 20.54 25.33
C GLU A 611 9.66 21.41 26.17
N SER A 612 10.13 20.88 27.30
CA SER A 612 11.11 21.50 28.17
C SER A 612 12.56 21.08 27.86
N PHE A 613 12.76 20.26 26.81
CA PHE A 613 14.07 19.69 26.51
C PHE A 613 15.03 20.76 25.98
N GLU A 614 16.07 20.99 26.77
CA GLU A 614 17.25 21.74 26.39
C GLU A 614 18.49 20.89 26.75
N PRO A 615 19.22 20.36 25.76
CA PRO A 615 20.31 19.40 26.02
C PRO A 615 21.47 19.99 26.83
N THR A 616 21.56 21.31 26.96
CA THR A 616 22.59 22.03 27.73
C THR A 616 22.18 22.38 29.15
N LYS A 617 20.94 22.11 29.58
CA LYS A 617 20.44 22.38 30.95
C LYS A 617 20.11 21.07 31.68
N GLU A 618 20.28 21.09 33.00
CA GLU A 618 19.80 19.99 33.84
C GLU A 618 18.27 19.88 33.74
N SER A 619 17.79 18.64 33.66
CA SER A 619 16.36 18.35 33.57
C SER A 619 15.68 18.79 34.87
N VAL A 620 14.87 19.84 34.79
CA VAL A 620 14.02 20.27 35.91
C VAL A 620 12.98 19.17 36.17
N ALA A 621 12.70 18.90 37.44
CA ALA A 621 11.71 17.89 37.83
C ALA A 621 10.33 18.24 37.22
N ASP A 622 9.97 17.51 36.15
CA ASP A 622 8.67 17.64 35.51
C ASP A 622 7.67 16.73 36.25
N GLU A 623 6.98 17.30 37.23
CA GLU A 623 5.97 16.60 38.03
C GLU A 623 4.89 15.92 37.16
N PHE A 624 4.57 16.51 35.99
CA PHE A 624 3.58 15.95 35.08
C PHE A 624 4.13 14.73 34.35
N ALA A 625 5.39 14.79 33.89
CA ALA A 625 6.05 13.64 33.28
C ALA A 625 6.24 12.49 34.28
N ILE A 626 6.69 12.78 35.51
CA ILE A 626 6.90 11.77 36.56
C ILE A 626 5.58 11.09 36.96
N MET A 627 4.51 11.87 37.14
CA MET A 627 3.18 11.34 37.44
C MET A 627 2.72 10.35 36.36
N HIS A 628 2.85 10.71 35.08
CA HIS A 628 2.44 9.84 33.98
C HIS A 628 3.36 8.63 33.80
N TYR A 629 4.67 8.80 33.96
CA TYR A 629 5.63 7.70 33.99
C TYR A 629 5.25 6.62 35.02
N ASN A 630 5.02 7.02 36.27
CA ASN A 630 4.62 6.11 37.35
C ASN A 630 3.26 5.46 37.11
N LYS A 631 2.32 6.22 36.50
CA LYS A 631 1.00 5.68 36.14
C LYS A 631 1.10 4.62 35.04
N ALA A 632 2.00 4.77 34.08
CA ALA A 632 2.26 3.75 33.07
C ALA A 632 2.81 2.45 33.69
N ILE A 633 3.76 2.57 34.63
CA ILE A 633 4.30 1.42 35.38
C ILE A 633 3.18 0.73 36.17
N GLY A 634 2.40 1.49 36.94
CA GLY A 634 1.32 0.93 37.77
C GLY A 634 0.30 0.12 36.95
N ILE A 635 -0.01 0.57 35.73
CA ILE A 635 -0.91 -0.15 34.83
C ILE A 635 -0.32 -1.48 34.38
N LEU A 636 0.97 -1.51 34.03
CA LEU A 636 1.65 -2.74 33.60
C LEU A 636 1.80 -3.76 34.75
N THR A 637 1.95 -3.30 35.99
CA THR A 637 2.14 -4.18 37.16
C THR A 637 0.84 -4.71 37.75
N HIS A 638 -0.28 -3.99 37.57
CA HIS A 638 -1.58 -4.40 38.11
C HIS A 638 -2.41 -5.26 37.16
N ASP A 639 -2.12 -5.25 35.85
CA ASP A 639 -2.80 -6.09 34.88
C ASP A 639 -2.21 -7.51 34.86
N THR A 640 -3.05 -8.54 34.88
CA THR A 640 -2.59 -9.91 35.18
C THR A 640 -1.91 -10.62 34.01
N LYS A 641 -2.05 -10.15 32.76
CA LYS A 641 -1.33 -10.66 31.55
C LYS A 641 -1.27 -9.62 30.39
N PRO A 642 -0.41 -8.59 30.45
CA PRO A 642 -0.25 -7.66 29.33
C PRO A 642 0.31 -8.37 28.08
N CYS A 643 -0.09 -7.93 26.89
CA CYS A 643 0.44 -8.45 25.62
C CYS A 643 1.93 -8.14 25.49
N ILE A 644 2.74 -9.08 24.99
CA ILE A 644 4.19 -8.91 24.78
C ILE A 644 4.49 -7.67 23.94
N ASP A 645 3.74 -7.44 22.84
CA ASP A 645 3.91 -6.25 21.99
C ASP A 645 3.63 -4.94 22.75
N THR A 646 2.71 -4.94 23.72
CA THR A 646 2.41 -3.76 24.56
C THR A 646 3.56 -3.50 25.53
N VAL A 647 4.10 -4.53 26.17
CA VAL A 647 5.23 -4.39 27.11
C VAL A 647 6.47 -3.91 26.37
N LEU A 648 6.82 -4.54 25.24
CA LEU A 648 7.94 -4.13 24.40
C LEU A 648 7.81 -2.68 23.92
N LEU A 649 6.62 -2.27 23.48
CA LEU A 649 6.37 -0.87 23.13
C LEU A 649 6.63 0.06 24.32
N VAL A 650 6.09 -0.24 25.50
CA VAL A 650 6.28 0.65 26.65
C VAL A 650 7.74 0.69 27.08
N CYS A 651 8.49 -0.41 26.98
CA CYS A 651 9.95 -0.41 27.14
C CYS A 651 10.63 0.57 26.17
N THR A 652 10.29 0.55 24.87
CA THR A 652 10.76 1.54 23.90
C THR A 652 10.45 2.98 24.31
N LEU A 653 9.22 3.25 24.76
CA LEU A 653 8.81 4.59 25.17
C LEU A 653 9.54 5.05 26.44
N PHE A 654 9.79 4.13 27.38
CA PHE A 654 10.58 4.41 28.56
C PHE A 654 12.04 4.68 28.22
N ILE A 655 12.65 3.95 27.29
CA ILE A 655 13.99 4.29 26.78
C ILE A 655 14.02 5.73 26.27
N CYS A 656 13.02 6.16 25.50
CA CYS A 656 12.92 7.54 25.00
C CYS A 656 12.79 8.57 26.15
N ILE A 657 11.98 8.27 27.17
CA ILE A 657 11.87 9.11 28.38
C ILE A 657 13.21 9.22 29.09
N GLU A 658 13.90 8.10 29.27
CA GLU A 658 15.19 8.08 29.94
C GLU A 658 16.27 8.79 29.12
N PHE A 659 16.23 8.74 27.78
CA PHE A 659 17.10 9.56 26.92
C PHE A 659 16.86 11.06 27.11
N LEU A 660 15.60 11.50 27.13
CA LEU A 660 15.24 12.90 27.36
C LEU A 660 15.63 13.39 28.77
N ARG A 661 15.60 12.50 29.76
CA ARG A 661 16.07 12.78 31.13
C ARG A 661 17.60 12.68 31.25
N GLY A 662 18.27 12.02 30.30
CA GLY A 662 19.68 11.66 30.38
C GLY A 662 19.99 10.60 31.42
N ASN A 663 19.05 9.71 31.71
CA ASN A 663 19.20 8.61 32.69
C ASN A 663 19.59 7.31 31.97
N GLN A 664 20.88 7.15 31.73
CA GLN A 664 21.41 6.03 30.96
C GLN A 664 21.15 4.66 31.60
N GLU A 665 21.32 4.51 32.92
CA GLU A 665 21.16 3.22 33.62
C GLU A 665 19.75 2.66 33.46
N ALA A 666 18.74 3.52 33.61
CA ALA A 666 17.35 3.12 33.41
C ALA A 666 17.06 2.79 31.93
N ALA A 667 17.63 3.54 30.98
CA ALA A 667 17.49 3.24 29.55
C ALA A 667 18.05 1.84 29.20
N ILE A 668 19.25 1.52 29.69
CA ILE A 668 19.89 0.20 29.52
C ILE A 668 19.03 -0.89 30.14
N THR A 669 18.52 -0.66 31.34
CA THR A 669 17.65 -1.62 32.05
C THR A 669 16.38 -1.93 31.23
N HIS A 670 15.72 -0.92 30.67
CA HIS A 670 14.55 -1.10 29.81
C HIS A 670 14.88 -1.85 28.51
N ALA A 671 16.03 -1.56 27.91
CA ALA A 671 16.52 -2.29 26.73
C ALA A 671 16.79 -3.77 27.05
N SER A 672 17.48 -4.06 28.16
CA SER A 672 17.81 -5.42 28.60
C SER A 672 16.56 -6.27 28.84
N HIS A 673 15.59 -5.74 29.61
CA HIS A 673 14.32 -6.43 29.84
C HIS A 673 13.54 -6.69 28.54
N GLY A 674 13.54 -5.72 27.61
CA GLY A 674 12.90 -5.88 26.32
C GLY A 674 13.52 -6.98 25.45
N VAL A 675 14.85 -7.06 25.40
CA VAL A 675 15.55 -8.12 24.66
C VAL A 675 15.30 -9.50 25.27
N GLN A 676 15.37 -9.64 26.60
CA GLN A 676 15.05 -10.90 27.29
C GLN A 676 13.62 -11.36 26.99
N LEU A 677 12.66 -10.44 27.05
CA LEU A 677 11.27 -10.72 26.73
C LEU A 677 11.11 -11.17 25.27
N LEU A 678 11.76 -10.49 24.33
CA LEU A 678 11.70 -10.81 22.90
C LEU A 678 12.29 -12.18 22.58
N ASN A 679 13.44 -12.53 23.17
CA ASN A 679 14.04 -13.86 23.05
C ASN A 679 13.11 -14.95 23.60
N SER A 680 12.52 -14.74 24.78
CA SER A 680 11.59 -15.70 25.39
C SER A 680 10.32 -15.93 24.55
N ALA A 681 9.94 -14.95 23.73
CA ALA A 681 8.78 -15.00 22.85
C ALA A 681 9.06 -15.64 21.47
N GLY A 682 10.33 -15.95 21.18
CA GLY A 682 10.77 -16.52 19.89
C GLY A 682 10.58 -15.59 18.70
N HIS A 683 10.92 -14.30 18.86
CA HIS A 683 10.98 -13.27 17.79
C HIS A 683 9.69 -13.00 16.99
N LYS A 684 8.52 -13.46 17.46
CA LYS A 684 7.22 -13.29 16.79
C LYS A 684 6.57 -11.91 16.98
N SER A 685 7.32 -10.92 17.46
CA SER A 685 6.84 -9.56 17.69
C SER A 685 6.97 -8.70 16.43
N ARG A 686 6.08 -7.72 16.29
CA ARG A 686 6.20 -6.66 15.27
C ARG A 686 7.30 -5.65 15.58
N LEU A 687 7.85 -5.69 16.80
CA LEU A 687 8.88 -4.77 17.30
C LEU A 687 10.29 -5.36 17.25
N SER A 688 10.47 -6.54 16.64
CA SER A 688 11.78 -7.22 16.59
C SER A 688 12.88 -6.33 16.00
N ASN A 689 12.62 -5.64 14.89
CA ASN A 689 13.61 -4.76 14.24
C ASN A 689 13.88 -3.51 15.09
N THR A 690 12.84 -2.92 15.67
CA THR A 690 12.98 -1.77 16.58
C THR A 690 13.86 -2.10 17.78
N PHE A 691 13.74 -3.31 18.34
CA PHE A 691 14.61 -3.78 19.41
C PHE A 691 16.00 -4.18 18.93
N ALA A 692 16.18 -4.62 17.68
CA ALA A 692 17.52 -4.78 17.11
C ALA A 692 18.25 -3.43 17.08
N GLN A 693 17.61 -2.39 16.56
CA GLN A 693 18.13 -1.02 16.58
C GLN A 693 18.44 -0.53 18.01
N MET A 694 17.50 -0.70 18.96
CA MET A 694 17.71 -0.30 20.36
C MET A 694 18.72 -1.17 21.09
N SER A 695 19.05 -2.36 20.61
CA SER A 695 20.08 -3.20 21.22
C SER A 695 21.48 -2.69 20.90
N ILE A 696 21.62 -1.74 19.98
CA ILE A 696 22.91 -1.16 19.59
C ILE A 696 23.38 -0.14 20.63
N PHE A 697 22.52 0.77 21.12
CA PHE A 697 22.96 1.82 22.04
C PHE A 697 23.57 1.28 23.35
N PRO A 698 23.02 0.27 24.05
CA PRO A 698 23.58 -0.21 25.31
C PRO A 698 25.01 -0.72 25.12
N LEU A 699 25.34 -1.26 23.94
CA LEU A 699 26.70 -1.71 23.62
C LEU A 699 27.72 -0.56 23.58
N PHE A 700 27.31 0.71 23.54
CA PHE A 700 28.22 1.84 23.67
C PHE A 700 28.31 2.40 25.09
N PHE A 701 27.42 1.98 25.98
CA PHE A 701 27.12 2.67 27.24
C PHE A 701 27.13 1.74 28.47
N VAL A 702 27.17 0.42 28.27
CA VAL A 702 27.34 -0.60 29.32
C VAL A 702 28.83 -0.82 29.60
N ASP A 703 29.17 -1.05 30.86
CA ASP A 703 30.54 -1.34 31.32
C ASP A 703 31.15 -2.56 30.60
N GLU A 704 32.47 -2.54 30.43
CA GLU A 704 33.19 -3.71 29.93
C GLU A 704 33.03 -4.87 30.94
N GLY A 705 32.56 -6.03 30.47
CA GLY A 705 32.25 -7.20 31.31
C GLY A 705 30.81 -7.30 31.83
N ALA A 706 29.99 -6.25 31.73
CA ALA A 706 28.57 -6.35 32.08
C ALA A 706 27.78 -7.07 30.98
N GLU A 707 27.07 -8.15 31.34
CA GLU A 707 26.29 -8.95 30.39
C GLU A 707 25.03 -8.22 29.92
N PHE A 708 25.01 -7.79 28.66
CA PHE A 708 23.78 -7.38 27.98
C PHE A 708 23.22 -8.57 27.16
N PRO A 709 21.91 -8.88 27.27
CA PRO A 709 21.33 -10.04 26.61
C PRO A 709 21.53 -10.04 25.09
N LEU A 710 21.87 -11.21 24.53
CA LEU A 710 22.02 -11.41 23.10
C LEU A 710 20.65 -11.47 22.44
N LEU A 711 20.33 -10.57 21.50
CA LEU A 711 19.18 -10.77 20.62
C LEU A 711 19.46 -12.01 19.75
N GLN A 712 18.68 -13.08 19.93
CA GLN A 712 18.85 -14.31 19.14
C GLN A 712 18.37 -14.08 17.70
N GLY A 713 18.98 -14.75 16.72
CA GLY A 713 18.69 -14.54 15.29
C GLY A 713 17.36 -15.15 14.85
N ASP A 714 16.73 -14.58 13.81
CA ASP A 714 15.60 -15.19 13.12
C ASP A 714 16.12 -16.29 12.16
N GLU A 715 15.79 -17.56 12.43
CA GLU A 715 16.26 -18.74 11.67
C GLU A 715 15.88 -18.73 10.16
N GLY A 716 15.15 -17.71 9.70
CA GLY A 716 14.65 -17.56 8.32
C GLY A 716 15.32 -16.49 7.44
N ALA A 717 16.25 -15.67 7.94
CA ALA A 717 16.91 -14.64 7.13
C ALA A 717 18.15 -15.18 6.38
N ASP A 718 18.12 -15.17 5.05
CA ASP A 718 19.28 -15.53 4.21
C ASP A 718 20.31 -14.38 4.21
N LEU A 719 21.16 -14.35 5.24
CA LEU A 719 22.25 -13.37 5.40
C LEU A 719 23.32 -13.50 4.30
N LYS A 720 23.40 -14.65 3.61
CA LYS A 720 24.45 -14.94 2.62
C LYS A 720 24.12 -14.37 1.24
N ASN A 721 22.86 -14.09 0.94
CA ASN A 721 22.45 -13.48 -0.33
C ASN A 721 21.21 -12.58 -0.18
N PRO A 722 21.33 -11.46 0.54
CA PRO A 722 20.18 -10.60 0.81
C PRO A 722 19.63 -9.96 -0.49
N VAL A 723 18.33 -9.66 -0.48
CA VAL A 723 17.64 -8.91 -1.54
C VAL A 723 16.83 -7.80 -0.89
N PHE A 724 17.05 -6.57 -1.36
CA PHE A 724 16.35 -5.39 -0.83
C PHE A 724 15.42 -4.79 -1.88
N TYR A 725 14.23 -4.41 -1.44
CA TYR A 725 13.23 -3.65 -2.19
C TYR A 725 13.01 -2.26 -1.62
N THR A 726 13.43 -2.01 -0.37
CA THR A 726 13.36 -0.71 0.31
C THR A 726 14.63 -0.37 1.09
N ILE A 727 14.86 0.92 1.38
CA ILE A 727 15.96 1.35 2.26
C ILE A 727 15.80 0.81 3.68
N SER A 728 14.57 0.76 4.20
CA SER A 728 14.29 0.23 5.54
C SER A 728 14.66 -1.25 5.67
N GLU A 729 14.46 -2.06 4.62
CA GLU A 729 14.92 -3.46 4.60
C GLU A 729 16.45 -3.55 4.64
N ALA A 730 17.15 -2.72 3.85
CA ALA A 730 18.61 -2.66 3.85
C ALA A 730 19.17 -2.22 5.22
N GLN A 731 18.56 -1.20 5.83
CA GLN A 731 18.92 -0.71 7.16
C GLN A 731 18.73 -1.80 8.22
N ASN A 732 17.55 -2.42 8.29
CA ASN A 732 17.27 -3.47 9.29
C ASN A 732 18.26 -4.64 9.17
N ALA A 733 18.59 -5.06 7.94
CA ALA A 733 19.59 -6.10 7.71
C ALA A 733 20.99 -5.67 8.20
N LEU A 734 21.36 -4.40 8.01
CA LEU A 734 22.63 -3.86 8.49
C LEU A 734 22.69 -3.75 10.02
N GLU A 735 21.59 -3.42 10.70
CA GLU A 735 21.54 -3.30 12.16
C GLU A 735 21.88 -4.62 12.88
N HIS A 736 21.46 -5.76 12.33
CA HIS A 736 21.86 -7.07 12.85
C HIS A 736 23.36 -7.30 12.73
N LEU A 737 23.98 -6.88 11.62
CA LEU A 737 25.44 -6.94 11.44
C LEU A 737 26.15 -5.97 12.39
N CYS A 738 25.62 -4.76 12.60
CA CYS A 738 26.17 -3.80 13.57
C CYS A 738 26.25 -4.40 14.97
N ILE A 739 25.20 -5.08 15.44
CA ILE A 739 25.20 -5.73 16.77
C ILE A 739 26.33 -6.75 16.89
N ARG A 740 26.51 -7.61 15.87
CA ARG A 740 27.58 -8.62 15.83
C ARG A 740 28.97 -7.97 15.85
N VAL A 741 29.18 -6.99 14.99
CA VAL A 741 30.46 -6.27 14.87
C VAL A 741 30.80 -5.54 16.17
N ILE A 742 29.87 -4.78 16.75
CA ILE A 742 30.11 -4.02 17.98
C ILE A 742 30.43 -4.94 19.15
N ARG A 743 29.73 -6.08 19.27
CA ARG A 743 30.03 -7.08 20.30
C ARG A 743 31.43 -7.63 20.15
N LEU A 744 31.81 -8.03 18.94
CA LEU A 744 33.14 -8.55 18.68
C LEU A 744 34.23 -7.51 18.96
N VAL A 745 33.97 -6.23 18.66
CA VAL A 745 34.87 -5.12 19.03
C VAL A 745 35.00 -5.00 20.55
N ARG A 746 33.89 -5.08 21.30
CA ARG A 746 33.92 -5.04 22.78
C ARG A 746 34.66 -6.22 23.37
N ASP A 747 34.41 -7.44 22.89
CA ASP A 747 35.10 -8.65 23.37
C ASP A 747 36.59 -8.59 23.04
N GLY A 748 36.96 -7.94 21.94
CA GLY A 748 38.35 -7.69 21.55
C GLY A 748 39.00 -6.48 22.23
N ASN A 749 38.23 -5.56 22.83
CA ASN A 749 38.76 -4.31 23.38
C ASN A 749 39.80 -4.52 24.48
N PRO A 750 39.62 -5.43 25.46
CA PRO A 750 40.65 -5.65 26.47
C PRO A 750 42.01 -5.99 25.87
N TYR A 751 42.03 -6.82 24.81
CA TYR A 751 43.26 -7.15 24.09
C TYR A 751 43.76 -5.96 23.24
N ARG A 752 42.85 -5.28 22.54
CA ARG A 752 43.14 -4.14 21.65
C ARG A 752 43.70 -2.93 22.39
N LEU A 753 43.16 -2.65 23.58
CA LEU A 753 43.52 -1.55 24.45
C LEU A 753 44.67 -1.90 25.41
N GLU A 754 45.28 -3.09 25.26
CA GLU A 754 46.38 -3.56 26.10
C GLU A 754 46.03 -3.62 27.60
N VAL A 755 44.75 -3.81 27.92
CA VAL A 755 44.26 -4.06 29.29
C VAL A 755 44.55 -5.50 29.70
N THR A 756 44.57 -6.43 28.75
CA THR A 756 44.95 -7.83 28.97
C THR A 756 45.93 -8.33 27.91
N ASP A 757 46.83 -9.21 28.35
CA ASP A 757 47.72 -9.98 27.49
C ASP A 757 47.20 -11.39 27.17
N GLU A 758 45.99 -11.72 27.63
CA GLU A 758 45.34 -12.96 27.25
C GLU A 758 45.14 -13.03 25.72
N PRO A 759 45.47 -14.17 25.09
CA PRO A 759 45.28 -14.33 23.65
C PRO A 759 43.80 -14.34 23.30
N LEU A 760 43.48 -13.73 22.15
CA LEU A 760 42.13 -13.78 21.57
C LEU A 760 41.70 -15.24 21.31
N GLN A 761 40.43 -15.52 21.57
CA GLN A 761 39.87 -16.86 21.40
C GLN A 761 39.60 -17.17 19.92
N GLU A 762 39.70 -18.44 19.53
CA GLU A 762 39.56 -18.87 18.12
C GLU A 762 38.22 -18.46 17.49
N TRP A 763 37.11 -18.62 18.24
CA TRP A 763 35.77 -18.23 17.78
C TRP A 763 35.66 -16.76 17.40
N MET A 764 36.50 -15.89 17.99
CA MET A 764 36.49 -14.46 17.69
C MET A 764 37.04 -14.19 16.29
N PHE A 765 38.03 -14.96 15.85
CA PHE A 765 38.56 -14.87 14.49
C PHE A 765 37.57 -15.44 13.46
N ASP A 766 36.89 -16.53 13.81
CA ASP A 766 35.84 -17.11 12.97
C ASP A 766 34.68 -16.12 12.77
N GLU A 767 34.17 -15.54 13.87
CA GLU A 767 33.10 -14.53 13.84
C GLU A 767 33.55 -13.27 13.06
N GLN A 768 34.81 -12.85 13.19
CA GLN A 768 35.37 -11.75 12.42
C GLN A 768 35.35 -12.04 10.92
N ALA A 769 35.72 -13.26 10.52
CA ALA A 769 35.75 -13.67 9.12
C ALA A 769 34.34 -13.77 8.54
N GLU A 770 33.39 -14.34 9.28
CA GLU A 770 31.99 -14.45 8.87
C GLU A 770 31.32 -13.08 8.76
N ALA A 771 31.47 -12.21 9.76
CA ALA A 771 30.92 -10.87 9.73
C ALA A 771 31.47 -10.01 8.58
N LYS A 772 32.75 -10.20 8.19
CA LYS A 772 33.33 -9.57 6.99
C LYS A 772 32.63 -10.03 5.72
N GLN A 773 32.45 -11.35 5.55
CA GLN A 773 31.77 -11.90 4.39
C GLN A 773 30.32 -11.43 4.30
N ASP A 774 29.61 -11.37 5.42
CA ASP A 774 28.22 -10.91 5.45
C ASP A 774 28.10 -9.41 5.15
N LEU A 775 29.05 -8.58 5.60
CA LEU A 775 29.11 -7.15 5.23
C LEU A 775 29.38 -6.95 3.73
N GLU A 776 30.20 -7.80 3.12
CA GLU A 776 30.45 -7.78 1.66
C GLU A 776 29.21 -8.24 0.87
N ALA A 777 28.54 -9.30 1.33
CA ALA A 777 27.30 -9.79 0.72
C ALA A 777 26.18 -8.74 0.83
N TRP A 778 26.06 -8.08 1.97
CA TRP A 778 25.15 -6.95 2.17
C TRP A 778 25.47 -5.81 1.21
N GLU A 779 26.75 -5.45 1.04
CA GLU A 779 27.16 -4.38 0.13
C GLU A 779 26.77 -4.68 -1.31
N PHE A 780 27.05 -5.89 -1.80
CA PHE A 780 26.68 -6.31 -3.15
C PHE A 780 25.15 -6.23 -3.38
N ALA A 781 24.37 -6.70 -2.41
CA ALA A 781 22.91 -6.64 -2.47
C ALA A 781 22.39 -5.20 -2.45
N PHE A 782 22.99 -4.35 -1.61
CA PHE A 782 22.65 -2.93 -1.49
C PHE A 782 22.95 -2.19 -2.79
N GLU A 783 24.08 -2.46 -3.43
CA GLU A 783 24.42 -1.82 -4.70
C GLU A 783 23.53 -2.25 -5.86
N ARG A 784 23.16 -3.54 -5.89
CA ARG A 784 22.15 -4.03 -6.84
C ARG A 784 20.81 -3.31 -6.64
N PHE A 785 20.38 -3.09 -5.40
CA PHE A 785 19.17 -2.33 -5.09
C PHE A 785 19.32 -0.85 -5.50
N ARG A 786 20.40 -0.18 -5.10
CA ARG A 786 20.68 1.23 -5.39
C ARG A 786 20.75 1.50 -6.91
N SER A 787 21.34 0.60 -7.68
CA SER A 787 21.45 0.71 -9.15
C SER A 787 20.10 0.71 -9.88
N ARG A 788 19.03 0.23 -9.23
CA ARG A 788 17.66 0.21 -9.78
C ARG A 788 16.85 1.46 -9.42
N ARG A 789 17.32 2.29 -8.49
CA ARG A 789 16.66 3.53 -8.07
C ARG A 789 16.97 4.68 -9.03
N GLY A 790 16.10 5.69 -9.05
CA GLY A 790 16.33 6.95 -9.79
C GLY A 790 17.57 7.71 -9.28
N PHE A 791 18.13 8.61 -10.08
CA PHE A 791 19.39 9.30 -9.73
C PHE A 791 19.33 10.07 -8.40
N ALA A 792 18.28 10.88 -8.19
CA ALA A 792 18.10 11.66 -6.96
C ALA A 792 17.90 10.77 -5.71
N GLU A 793 17.34 9.58 -5.88
CA GLU A 793 17.09 8.63 -4.81
C GLU A 793 18.34 7.85 -4.37
N ARG A 794 19.39 7.78 -5.21
CA ARG A 794 20.63 7.08 -4.86
C ARG A 794 21.49 7.84 -3.85
N GLU A 795 21.20 9.13 -3.68
CA GLU A 795 21.96 10.05 -2.84
C GLU A 795 21.03 10.80 -1.86
N ASP A 796 19.85 10.24 -1.56
CA ASP A 796 19.00 10.76 -0.49
C ASP A 796 19.66 10.55 0.90
N THR A 797 19.36 11.43 1.85
CA THR A 797 19.95 11.41 3.21
C THR A 797 19.86 10.04 3.92
N PRO A 798 18.73 9.28 3.87
CA PRO A 798 18.67 7.94 4.43
C PRO A 798 19.67 6.97 3.79
N THR A 799 19.80 6.98 2.44
CA THR A 799 20.76 6.15 1.71
C THR A 799 22.19 6.48 2.11
N LEU A 800 22.53 7.76 2.19
CA LEU A 800 23.86 8.22 2.60
C LEU A 800 24.21 7.81 4.04
N ALA A 801 23.24 7.87 4.96
CA ALA A 801 23.45 7.44 6.33
C ALA A 801 23.64 5.93 6.47
N VAL A 802 22.92 5.13 5.66
CA VAL A 802 23.10 3.67 5.60
C VAL A 802 24.48 3.29 5.04
N ILE A 803 24.94 3.97 3.98
CA ILE A 803 26.30 3.80 3.44
C ILE A 803 27.35 4.12 4.50
N THR A 804 27.16 5.24 5.21
CA THR A 804 28.07 5.66 6.29
C THR A 804 28.19 4.60 7.38
N ARG A 805 27.07 4.03 7.83
CA ARG A 805 27.07 2.94 8.82
C ARG A 805 27.78 1.69 8.32
N HIS A 806 27.53 1.28 7.08
CA HIS A 806 28.19 0.11 6.49
C HIS A 806 29.71 0.29 6.46
N ARG A 807 30.18 1.44 5.96
CA ARG A 807 31.63 1.76 5.91
C ARG A 807 32.25 1.76 7.31
N LEU A 808 31.56 2.29 8.30
CA LEU A 808 32.01 2.23 9.69
C LEU A 808 32.11 0.80 10.22
N MET A 809 31.11 -0.06 9.99
CA MET A 809 31.17 -1.46 10.42
C MET A 809 32.33 -2.21 9.76
N LYS A 810 32.60 -1.92 8.48
CA LYS A 810 33.75 -2.46 7.75
C LYS A 810 35.08 -1.99 8.38
N ILE A 811 35.20 -0.72 8.74
CA ILE A 811 36.39 -0.19 9.44
C ILE A 811 36.59 -0.88 10.80
N TRP A 812 35.52 -1.05 11.57
CA TRP A 812 35.55 -1.73 12.88
C TRP A 812 35.96 -3.18 12.76
N ILE A 813 35.29 -3.96 11.91
CA ILE A 813 35.54 -5.40 11.84
C ILE A 813 36.94 -5.73 11.31
N VAL A 814 37.53 -4.87 10.47
CA VAL A 814 38.91 -5.05 9.96
C VAL A 814 39.96 -4.79 11.04
N ASN A 815 39.68 -3.89 11.99
CA ASN A 815 40.65 -3.40 12.96
C ASN A 815 40.37 -3.85 14.41
N CYS A 816 39.29 -4.60 14.67
CA CYS A 816 38.82 -4.95 16.02
C CYS A 816 39.86 -5.67 16.91
N PHE A 817 40.87 -6.33 16.31
CA PHE A 817 41.89 -7.11 17.02
C PHE A 817 43.31 -6.53 16.89
N ARG A 818 43.48 -5.29 16.41
CA ARG A 818 44.80 -4.66 16.25
C ARG A 818 45.15 -3.79 17.45
N ARG A 819 46.26 -4.05 18.14
CA ARG A 819 46.73 -3.29 19.32
C ARG A 819 47.15 -1.84 19.02
N GLY A 820 47.53 -1.53 17.78
CA GLY A 820 47.94 -0.18 17.35
C GLY A 820 46.87 0.54 16.55
N GLU A 821 46.96 1.87 16.51
CA GLU A 821 45.99 2.74 15.81
C GLU A 821 46.39 2.99 14.34
N MET A 822 47.59 2.58 13.95
CA MET A 822 48.11 2.74 12.58
C MET A 822 47.36 1.90 11.54
N GLY A 823 46.65 0.85 11.96
CA GLY A 823 45.89 -0.02 11.07
C GLY A 823 44.77 0.69 10.30
N TYR A 824 44.26 1.80 10.85
CA TYR A 824 43.19 2.59 10.24
C TYR A 824 43.63 3.33 8.96
N ASP A 825 44.93 3.56 8.75
CA ASP A 825 45.44 4.20 7.52
C ASP A 825 45.03 3.43 6.25
N GLY A 826 45.00 2.10 6.34
CA GLY A 826 44.58 1.23 5.24
C GLY A 826 43.12 1.39 4.83
N MET A 827 42.33 2.12 5.61
CA MET A 827 40.91 2.38 5.39
C MET A 827 40.62 3.80 4.88
N LYS A 828 41.63 4.51 4.35
CA LYS A 828 41.50 5.90 3.87
C LYS A 828 40.30 6.11 2.93
N GLU A 829 40.11 5.23 1.95
CA GLU A 829 39.02 5.32 0.97
C GLU A 829 37.62 5.19 1.62
N ASP A 830 37.51 4.35 2.65
CA ASP A 830 36.27 4.21 3.42
C ASP A 830 35.98 5.49 4.23
N PHE A 831 37.02 6.14 4.80
CA PHE A 831 36.87 7.45 5.46
C PHE A 831 36.49 8.57 4.49
N ILE A 832 37.09 8.61 3.28
CA ILE A 832 36.70 9.56 2.23
C ILE A 832 35.21 9.37 1.88
N THR A 833 34.80 8.12 1.67
CA THR A 833 33.39 7.79 1.37
C THR A 833 32.44 8.28 2.47
N ILE A 834 32.81 8.11 3.75
CA ILE A 834 32.01 8.58 4.89
C ILE A 834 31.87 10.11 4.86
N VAL A 835 32.97 10.84 4.69
CA VAL A 835 32.96 12.31 4.66
C VAL A 835 32.17 12.82 3.46
N ASP A 836 32.31 12.18 2.29
CA ASP A 836 31.55 12.52 1.08
C ASP A 836 30.05 12.29 1.25
N CYS A 837 29.65 11.17 1.87
CA CYS A 837 28.24 10.92 2.17
C CYS A 837 27.67 11.96 3.13
N ALA A 838 28.42 12.32 4.17
CA ALA A 838 28.02 13.35 5.10
C ALA A 838 27.94 14.73 4.43
N ARG A 839 28.88 15.08 3.54
CA ARG A 839 28.84 16.34 2.79
C ARG A 839 27.57 16.44 1.94
N LYS A 840 27.26 15.41 1.17
CA LYS A 840 26.02 15.35 0.36
C LYS A 840 24.76 15.41 1.22
N ALA A 841 24.77 14.74 2.38
CA ALA A 841 23.66 14.82 3.32
C ALA A 841 23.45 16.25 3.86
N ALA A 842 24.53 16.99 4.09
CA ALA A 842 24.47 18.37 4.56
C ALA A 842 23.95 19.29 3.46
N GLU A 843 24.44 19.12 2.23
CA GLU A 843 23.96 19.84 1.04
C GLU A 843 22.46 19.58 0.80
N ASN A 844 22.00 18.34 0.95
CA ASN A 844 20.59 17.99 0.84
C ASN A 844 19.73 18.71 1.90
N LEU A 845 20.21 18.76 3.15
CA LEU A 845 19.52 19.42 4.25
C LEU A 845 19.42 20.94 4.01
N GLU A 846 20.51 21.54 3.53
CA GLU A 846 20.60 22.96 3.19
C GLU A 846 19.71 23.32 1.99
N ALA A 847 19.70 22.49 0.95
CA ALA A 847 18.84 22.66 -0.23
C ALA A 847 17.34 22.59 0.12
N GLN A 848 16.98 21.87 1.19
CA GLN A 848 15.62 21.78 1.72
C GLN A 848 15.28 22.92 2.70
N HIS A 849 16.22 23.84 2.98
CA HIS A 849 16.09 24.88 4.00
C HIS A 849 15.72 24.33 5.39
N ALA A 850 16.19 23.10 5.69
CA ALA A 850 15.96 22.44 6.96
C ALA A 850 17.13 22.70 7.93
N THR A 851 16.86 22.60 9.22
CA THR A 851 17.88 22.68 10.27
C THR A 851 17.86 21.41 11.12
N PRO A 852 19.00 20.97 11.67
CA PRO A 852 19.03 19.82 12.57
C PRO A 852 18.13 20.02 13.80
N GLY A 853 17.44 18.96 14.21
CA GLY A 853 16.51 18.99 15.34
C GLY A 853 17.20 19.10 16.70
N LYS A 854 16.40 19.32 17.76
CA LYS A 854 16.92 19.31 19.14
C LYS A 854 17.21 17.90 19.65
N PHE A 855 16.43 16.90 19.22
CA PHE A 855 16.55 15.52 19.69
C PHE A 855 16.17 14.54 18.58
N MET A 856 16.97 13.49 18.44
CA MET A 856 16.69 12.31 17.64
C MET A 856 16.72 11.10 18.58
N PHE A 857 15.74 10.21 18.50
CA PHE A 857 15.75 8.95 19.27
C PHE A 857 16.80 7.99 18.72
N ASP A 858 16.89 7.92 17.40
CA ASP A 858 17.88 7.12 16.69
C ASP A 858 19.26 7.77 16.64
N THR A 859 20.24 6.99 16.23
CA THR A 859 21.61 7.46 16.05
C THR A 859 21.79 8.02 14.64
N GLY A 860 22.07 9.31 14.51
CA GLY A 860 22.31 10.02 13.24
C GLY A 860 23.79 10.05 12.86
N PHE A 861 24.20 11.09 12.14
CA PHE A 861 25.59 11.25 11.65
C PHE A 861 26.58 11.61 12.76
N ASN A 862 26.13 12.08 13.92
CA ASN A 862 27.00 12.65 14.93
C ASN A 862 28.05 11.66 15.49
N PRO A 863 27.67 10.51 16.11
CA PRO A 863 28.68 9.56 16.59
C PRO A 863 29.44 8.87 15.46
N MET A 864 28.87 8.80 14.25
CA MET A 864 29.53 8.29 13.05
C MET A 864 30.71 9.19 12.64
N LEU A 865 30.49 10.50 12.64
CA LEU A 865 31.50 11.50 12.33
C LEU A 865 32.51 11.64 13.47
N HIS A 866 32.08 11.58 14.73
CA HIS A 866 32.99 11.52 15.87
C HIS A 866 33.95 10.32 15.75
N PHE A 867 33.44 9.13 15.46
CA PHE A 867 34.30 7.97 15.26
C PHE A 867 35.26 8.16 14.09
N THR A 868 34.78 8.76 12.99
CA THR A 868 35.61 9.09 11.83
C THR A 868 36.77 10.00 12.24
N ILE A 869 36.50 11.05 13.01
CA ILE A 869 37.53 11.95 13.54
C ILE A 869 38.48 11.20 14.48
N PHE A 870 37.92 10.41 15.39
CA PHE A 870 38.66 9.65 16.38
C PHE A 870 39.69 8.70 15.73
N LYS A 871 39.32 7.97 14.68
CA LYS A 871 40.18 6.90 14.10
C LYS A 871 40.89 7.24 12.78
N CYS A 872 40.36 8.14 11.96
CA CYS A 872 41.09 8.65 10.79
C CYS A 872 42.37 9.36 11.27
N ARG A 873 43.46 9.44 10.50
CA ARG A 873 44.69 10.22 10.87
C ARG A 873 44.95 11.43 9.96
N TYR A 874 44.14 11.60 8.92
CA TYR A 874 44.32 12.66 7.93
C TYR A 874 43.63 13.95 8.39
N LEU A 875 44.41 15.00 8.61
CA LEU A 875 43.94 16.28 9.18
C LEU A 875 42.77 16.87 8.38
N ALA A 876 42.89 16.95 7.06
CA ALA A 876 41.85 17.50 6.19
C ALA A 876 40.49 16.79 6.34
N LEU A 877 40.48 15.45 6.34
CA LEU A 877 39.25 14.67 6.52
C LEU A 877 38.64 14.87 7.91
N ARG A 878 39.48 15.00 8.94
CA ARG A 878 39.05 15.22 10.33
C ARG A 878 38.41 16.58 10.52
N VAL A 879 39.05 17.63 10.01
CA VAL A 879 38.52 19.01 10.09
C VAL A 879 37.23 19.13 9.29
N GLU A 880 37.15 18.49 8.13
CA GLU A 880 35.92 18.45 7.35
C GLU A 880 34.79 17.71 8.08
N ALA A 881 35.07 16.52 8.62
CA ALA A 881 34.11 15.78 9.44
C ALA A 881 33.63 16.60 10.66
N LEU A 882 34.55 17.31 11.33
CA LEU A 882 34.23 18.19 12.46
C LEU A 882 33.29 19.33 12.06
N SER A 883 33.51 19.94 10.89
CA SER A 883 32.61 20.95 10.32
C SER A 883 31.22 20.38 10.02
N LEU A 884 31.17 19.18 9.43
CA LEU A 884 29.92 18.49 9.08
C LEU A 884 29.10 18.10 10.32
N MET A 885 29.74 17.79 11.46
CA MET A 885 29.02 17.52 12.71
C MET A 885 28.10 18.68 13.10
N ARG A 886 28.52 19.93 12.93
CA ARG A 886 27.68 21.11 13.25
C ARG A 886 26.52 21.31 12.28
N ARG A 887 26.69 20.88 11.03
CA ARG A 887 25.71 21.06 9.95
C ARG A 887 24.63 19.98 9.96
N LEU A 888 24.95 18.78 10.45
CA LEU A 888 24.08 17.61 10.36
C LEU A 888 23.46 17.15 11.68
N SER A 889 24.17 17.35 12.80
CA SER A 889 23.84 16.65 14.04
C SER A 889 22.64 17.30 14.73
N SER A 890 21.71 16.47 15.19
CA SER A 890 20.73 16.95 16.16
C SER A 890 21.43 17.27 17.48
N GLN A 891 20.93 18.22 18.27
CA GLN A 891 21.62 18.63 19.51
C GLN A 891 21.83 17.45 20.48
N GLN A 892 20.93 16.46 20.42
CA GLN A 892 21.03 15.17 21.09
C GLN A 892 20.58 14.05 20.13
N GLU A 893 21.34 12.97 20.01
CA GLU A 893 21.00 11.76 19.24
C GLU A 893 21.06 10.54 20.17
N ALA A 894 19.93 9.95 20.55
CA ALA A 894 19.84 9.02 21.68
C ALA A 894 20.48 9.63 22.97
N LEU A 895 21.54 9.01 23.49
CA LEU A 895 22.33 9.52 24.62
C LEU A 895 23.52 10.39 24.18
N TRP A 896 23.79 10.49 22.88
CA TRP A 896 24.89 11.26 22.32
C TRP A 896 24.59 12.76 22.31
N ASN A 897 25.38 13.52 23.05
CA ASN A 897 25.27 14.98 23.09
C ASN A 897 26.17 15.61 22.01
N ALA A 898 25.60 16.40 21.10
CA ALA A 898 26.34 16.95 19.97
C ALA A 898 27.41 17.95 20.37
N THR A 899 27.16 18.77 21.40
CA THR A 899 28.17 19.71 21.90
C THR A 899 29.35 18.96 22.49
N LEU A 900 29.10 17.98 23.37
CA LEU A 900 30.15 17.18 23.97
C LEU A 900 30.97 16.41 22.92
N LEU A 901 30.30 15.75 21.97
CA LEU A 901 30.97 15.04 20.88
C LEU A 901 31.81 15.97 20.02
N TYR A 902 31.29 17.14 19.69
CA TYR A 902 32.02 18.13 18.91
C TYR A 902 33.28 18.60 19.65
N ASP A 903 33.13 18.98 20.92
CA ASP A 903 34.22 19.47 21.75
C ASP A 903 35.30 18.40 21.97
N MET A 904 34.90 17.15 22.22
CA MET A 904 35.82 16.01 22.30
C MET A 904 36.52 15.75 20.96
N SER A 905 35.79 15.77 19.85
CA SER A 905 36.35 15.54 18.52
C SER A 905 37.37 16.62 18.16
N ARG A 906 37.05 17.88 18.48
CA ARG A 906 37.97 19.01 18.35
C ARG A 906 39.23 18.77 19.17
N ARG A 907 39.09 18.41 20.44
CA ARG A 907 40.23 18.18 21.33
C ARG A 907 41.11 17.02 20.89
N ILE A 908 40.53 15.94 20.37
CA ILE A 908 41.28 14.82 19.78
C ILE A 908 42.15 15.32 18.61
N ILE A 909 41.60 16.15 17.71
CA ILE A 909 42.39 16.70 16.60
C ILE A 909 43.55 17.54 17.12
N GLU A 910 43.28 18.48 18.04
CA GLU A 910 44.30 19.37 18.63
C GLU A 910 45.42 18.60 19.33
N VAL A 911 45.06 17.59 20.14
CA VAL A 911 46.02 16.78 20.91
C VAL A 911 46.90 15.93 20.00
N GLU A 912 46.31 15.24 19.03
CA GLU A 912 47.06 14.29 18.21
C GLU A 912 47.91 14.99 17.14
N HIS A 913 47.44 16.11 16.59
CA HIS A 913 48.19 16.89 15.60
C HIS A 913 49.07 17.98 16.22
N GLY A 914 48.90 18.29 17.51
CA GLY A 914 49.66 19.35 18.19
C GLY A 914 49.35 20.75 17.63
N ILE A 915 48.08 21.01 17.30
CA ILE A 915 47.60 22.27 16.72
C ILE A 915 46.54 22.93 17.61
N ASP A 916 46.29 24.22 17.42
CA ASP A 916 45.12 24.92 17.95
C ASP A 916 44.17 25.24 16.79
N LEU A 917 42.96 24.65 16.82
CA LEU A 917 41.96 24.86 15.77
C LEU A 917 41.32 26.26 15.80
N SER A 918 41.64 27.08 16.80
CA SER A 918 41.24 28.50 16.88
C SER A 918 42.27 29.48 16.31
N GLU A 919 43.48 29.01 16.01
CA GLU A 919 44.55 29.80 15.36
C GLU A 919 44.72 29.38 13.89
N ASP A 920 45.68 30.01 13.19
CA ASP A 920 46.04 29.61 11.83
C ASP A 920 46.87 28.31 11.87
N TYR A 921 46.41 27.29 11.14
CA TYR A 921 47.10 26.00 10.97
C TYR A 921 47.10 25.59 9.49
N ASP A 922 48.06 24.75 9.10
CA ASP A 922 48.12 24.22 7.73
C ASP A 922 47.19 23.01 7.58
N LEU A 923 46.02 23.21 6.97
CA LEU A 923 45.05 22.15 6.68
C LEU A 923 45.62 21.06 5.75
N TYR A 924 46.65 21.39 4.96
CA TYR A 924 47.29 20.49 4.01
C TYR A 924 48.52 19.80 4.58
N ASP A 925 48.76 19.89 5.90
CA ASP A 925 49.81 19.11 6.56
C ASP A 925 49.52 17.61 6.41
N GLU A 926 50.32 16.95 5.58
CA GLU A 926 50.21 15.51 5.33
C GLU A 926 50.85 14.65 6.43
N ARG A 927 51.48 15.27 7.44
CA ARG A 927 52.06 14.53 8.58
C ARG A 927 50.98 13.86 9.41
N LEU A 928 51.05 12.54 9.48
CA LEU A 928 50.14 11.74 10.28
C LEU A 928 50.62 11.66 11.74
N PRO A 929 49.75 11.83 12.75
CA PRO A 929 50.11 11.70 14.16
C PRO A 929 50.77 10.35 14.46
N PRO A 930 51.94 10.28 15.12
CA PRO A 930 52.58 9.00 15.47
C PRO A 930 51.72 8.20 16.47
N ASP A 931 51.91 6.88 16.55
CA ASP A 931 51.08 5.97 17.37
C ASP A 931 51.02 6.37 18.85
N GLU A 932 52.14 6.86 19.43
CA GLU A 932 52.22 7.37 20.80
C GLU A 932 51.33 8.58 21.05
N ASN A 933 51.09 9.40 20.03
CA ASN A 933 50.20 10.54 20.10
C ASN A 933 48.74 10.16 19.80
N ARG A 934 48.45 8.89 19.47
CA ARG A 934 47.08 8.46 19.15
C ARG A 934 46.28 8.23 20.41
N VAL A 935 45.06 8.75 20.41
CA VAL A 935 44.04 8.40 21.39
C VAL A 935 43.48 7.01 21.02
N ARG A 936 43.68 6.04 21.90
CA ARG A 936 43.26 4.64 21.75
C ARG A 936 41.84 4.40 22.29
N GLY A 937 41.48 5.15 23.33
CA GLY A 937 40.21 5.15 24.05
C GLY A 937 40.04 6.40 24.90
N PHE A 938 38.88 6.59 25.53
CA PHE A 938 38.64 7.73 26.42
C PHE A 938 37.65 7.40 27.54
N PHE A 939 37.80 8.09 28.69
CA PHE A 939 37.01 7.89 29.90
C PHE A 939 36.67 9.22 30.57
N PHE A 940 35.60 9.30 31.37
CA PHE A 940 35.19 10.54 32.07
C PHE A 940 35.55 10.58 33.56
N ARG A 941 36.08 9.48 34.11
CA ARG A 941 36.57 9.38 35.49
C ARG A 941 38.03 8.94 35.51
N GLU A 942 38.71 9.24 36.61
CA GLU A 942 40.12 8.95 36.83
C GLU A 942 40.30 7.53 37.39
N GLY A 943 41.16 6.70 36.76
CA GLY A 943 41.64 5.42 37.29
C GLY A 943 41.43 4.18 36.40
N PRO A 944 42.17 3.07 36.64
CA PRO A 944 42.02 1.75 35.98
C PRO A 944 40.69 1.08 36.26
N GLU A 945 40.30 1.19 37.53
CA GLU A 945 39.08 0.63 38.11
C GLU A 945 37.92 1.61 37.99
N ALA A 946 38.10 2.69 37.20
CA ALA A 946 36.98 3.50 36.79
C ALA A 946 36.10 2.61 35.90
N GLU A 947 35.21 1.84 36.54
CA GLU A 947 33.97 1.35 35.95
C GLU A 947 33.52 2.44 34.99
N SER A 948 33.36 2.05 33.72
CA SER A 948 33.14 2.93 32.58
C SER A 948 31.91 3.77 32.85
N VAL A 949 32.07 4.86 33.60
CA VAL A 949 30.97 5.74 33.92
C VAL A 949 30.74 6.58 32.68
N ILE A 950 29.96 5.96 31.80
CA ILE A 950 28.66 6.45 31.37
C ILE A 950 28.78 7.91 30.97
N TRP A 951 29.11 8.09 29.68
CA TRP A 951 28.90 9.30 28.89
C TRP A 951 28.32 10.48 29.69
N ASP A 952 29.20 11.20 30.39
CA ASP A 952 28.77 12.25 31.30
C ASP A 952 28.62 13.55 30.51
N LYS A 953 27.38 13.90 30.19
CA LYS A 953 27.03 15.16 29.51
C LYS A 953 27.49 16.42 30.27
N ASN A 954 27.79 16.29 31.56
CA ASN A 954 28.28 17.36 32.42
C ASN A 954 29.79 17.29 32.64
N ALA A 955 30.49 16.33 32.03
CA ALA A 955 31.93 16.22 32.17
C ALA A 955 32.62 17.48 31.66
N GLU A 956 33.36 18.14 32.56
CA GLU A 956 34.29 19.20 32.20
C GLU A 956 35.63 18.64 31.73
N THR A 957 35.92 17.38 32.08
CA THR A 957 37.19 16.70 31.81
C THR A 957 37.01 15.31 31.20
N VAL A 958 37.94 14.93 30.31
CA VAL A 958 38.04 13.60 29.71
C VAL A 958 39.47 13.07 29.87
N TYR A 959 39.62 11.77 30.07
CA TYR A 959 40.90 11.07 30.16
C TYR A 959 41.12 10.28 28.88
N PHE A 960 42.08 10.70 28.07
CA PHE A 960 42.47 10.00 26.86
C PHE A 960 43.47 8.90 27.17
N LEU A 961 43.16 7.68 26.74
CA LEU A 961 44.07 6.55 26.77
C LEU A 961 45.01 6.65 25.58
N MET A 962 46.31 6.70 25.82
CA MET A 962 47.35 6.87 24.80
C MET A 962 48.43 5.81 24.96
N GLY A 963 49.20 5.56 23.90
CA GLY A 963 50.37 4.68 24.00
C GLY A 963 51.48 5.35 24.81
N HIS A 964 52.11 4.62 25.74
CA HIS A 964 53.23 5.14 26.50
C HIS A 964 54.55 5.00 25.69
N PRO A 965 55.42 6.03 25.64
CA PRO A 965 56.70 5.97 24.90
C PRO A 965 57.65 4.83 25.32
N GLU A 966 57.54 4.36 26.57
CA GLU A 966 58.34 3.24 27.10
C GLU A 966 57.62 1.88 27.02
N GLY A 967 56.45 1.81 26.37
CA GLY A 967 55.59 0.62 26.27
C GLY A 967 54.44 0.61 27.27
N GLY A 968 53.30 0.04 26.87
CA GLY A 968 52.05 0.05 27.64
C GLY A 968 51.16 1.26 27.32
N VAL A 969 50.23 1.57 28.21
CA VAL A 969 49.24 2.64 28.04
C VAL A 969 49.30 3.69 29.15
N MET A 970 48.94 4.93 28.83
CA MET A 970 48.89 6.05 29.78
C MET A 970 47.58 6.84 29.66
N PHE A 971 47.18 7.53 30.73
CA PHE A 971 45.99 8.37 30.75
C PHE A 971 46.38 9.85 30.76
N ARG A 972 45.90 10.60 29.77
CA ARG A 972 46.08 12.05 29.64
C ARG A 972 44.76 12.76 29.94
N LYS A 973 44.73 13.54 31.02
CA LYS A 973 43.58 14.37 31.38
C LYS A 973 43.49 15.60 30.50
N GLU A 974 42.31 15.86 29.94
CA GLU A 974 42.01 16.97 29.05
C GLU A 974 40.69 17.66 29.45
N TYR A 975 40.59 18.96 29.19
CA TYR A 975 39.35 19.72 29.39
C TYR A 975 38.57 19.79 28.09
N VAL A 976 37.26 19.57 28.17
CA VAL A 976 36.42 19.44 26.97
C VAL A 976 35.78 20.77 26.57
N ARG A 977 35.31 21.58 27.54
CA ARG A 977 34.69 22.90 27.25
C ARG A 977 35.71 24.04 27.41
N ASN A 978 35.71 24.97 26.46
CA ASN A 978 36.46 26.22 26.56
C ASN A 978 35.88 27.07 27.71
N LYS A 979 36.45 26.95 28.91
CA LYS A 979 36.48 28.07 29.86
C LYS A 979 37.75 28.83 29.53
N ASP A 980 37.61 30.10 29.20
CA ASP A 980 38.71 31.05 29.19
C ASP A 980 39.53 30.87 30.48
N LEU A 981 40.83 30.54 30.31
CA LEU A 981 41.92 30.69 31.28
C LEU A 981 41.72 30.04 32.68
N VAL A 982 42.44 28.96 32.99
CA VAL A 982 43.37 28.86 34.15
C VAL A 982 44.38 27.72 33.91
N SER A 983 45.63 28.00 34.27
CA SER A 983 46.89 27.30 34.16
C SER A 983 47.03 25.92 34.85
N ASP A 984 46.21 24.92 34.52
CA ASP A 984 46.31 23.57 35.12
C ASP A 984 46.09 22.40 34.12
N CYS A 985 46.39 22.60 32.82
CA CYS A 985 46.38 21.51 31.84
C CYS A 985 47.62 20.61 31.96
N GLY A 986 47.44 19.31 32.21
CA GLY A 986 48.50 18.30 31.99
C GLY A 986 48.82 17.33 33.12
N GLN A 987 47.85 16.91 33.94
CA GLN A 987 48.10 15.79 34.86
C GLN A 987 48.01 14.45 34.13
N THR A 988 49.12 13.70 34.15
CA THR A 988 49.27 12.39 33.52
C THR A 988 49.33 11.35 34.63
N PHE A 989 48.50 10.31 34.54
CA PHE A 989 48.42 9.26 35.54
C PHE A 989 48.89 7.92 34.97
N TRP A 990 49.64 7.18 35.77
CA TRP A 990 50.31 5.93 35.40
C TRP A 990 49.57 4.71 35.94
N MET A 991 49.67 3.59 35.22
CA MET A 991 49.05 2.31 35.53
C MET A 991 50.03 1.17 35.42
#